data_AF-A0A8H5QA48-F1
#
_entry.id   AF-A0A8H5QA48-F1
#
_cell.length_a   1.000
_cell.length_b   1.000
_cell.length_c   1.000
_cell.angle_alpha   90.00
_cell.angle_beta   90.00
_cell.angle_gamma   90.00
#
_symmetry.space_group_name_H-M   'P 1'
#
loop_
_entity.id
_entity.type
_entity.pdbx_description
1 polymer ?
#
loop_
_entity_poly.entity_id
_entity_poly.type
_entity_poly.pdbx_seq_one_letter_code
_entity_poly.pdbx_strand_id
1 'polypeptide(L)'
;MAGVKRSLGTFLGHEDTLLRPNGHSRPKTVHYNHGIPRDNLDNSTPQAQSFKLSDVLQSQPPSRATSRANSRANSQSAAPSNTDQHDGLTRTPSPTFPPLTGQVPDFSPDASMILVGMRGAGKSTLAIMASSAMDRKVIDLEPAFQRSMGLSSAAYKSEHGSSECYKQQAKVLQSILQRHSTGCILVCSWMESRVQSLLREFAATNPVIHIVRDFDAIKNHLKIRDGSKVQSLLDVSNAIFRSCTNFEFFNVTEKASKSSLSRESLTQRSPAPYLTLKHVERHFLKFLSLVYPAGTIPFTDSAFPLSRIPAEERNFTYATSIPLSDVIKDSVDVEEHVIGADVVQIVVHDLAEHAEQGTLTSEASGKLLANITKGVGIVRRSTILPIILHIFLPHTASDEVLRVYLDLVHHSVRLAPEMMTVDLRLEDVHISRILSIRKRTKMIGNCFITTDPPSWESPIWMSWYKKANNLGCHLARLIRPAVTIEDNFRIHYLKTSVAALQGPKIPLISYNSGPLGRNSQAFNRILTVVRPDSLERVNPRPPITPSITTVGATEALFSSFIYDQMKLYVVGANVSYSLSPAMHKAALKACGLPHTYEPVSCASLRGIKHLIEDPEFGGGSIGLPFKVEIITLTHSLSKHARAIGAVNTLIPIRSLNDDGTIPSGAAFFDSVNRSGPIKALYGENTDWIGIRACIRRGLSPANAVVSSTCGLVIGAGGMARATVYAMLQVGIKNIVIYNRTPKNAEKMVSHFTQVLERKDHGLLSAGSEHSRFHVIESIEDAWPAEFRLPTVIVSCIPTHRIGNVPAPELILPNEWLGSRTGGVAIEWGYKTLDTPFLAQFRAESHRGWVSMDGLDILPEQGFAQFELFTGRRAPRRLMRRMVFEAYPVEEGKSNFKELQPRLQYHLTRLAALTIIAIHSIFDITLSANTNDPSPFHVMMLSRHVRTSLRKVKPTLNIPSRLYHNTVAKFTTIDSKGMPVSYDSGIMIGEPGENYIYVEPDIGKAIERAVIPQMKPDIETHSNTLSLQFNHRSLCFTHESLSFPRIELQQTLGDSKQDMSSATLWLTGNWNAITLDGTPDVSVVLLLMMSAPCFRFLTTTQILRLYETNIIRARPTQMTYLESAVFSPQQHKNYGQDDPFQLAGILVQKIILNHPFQDGNKRTALVAANMFLQLHGYQLREELVTSDENDERIKDAHVAVATRQWDAEQLASFYKTIVTRL
;
A
#
# COMPACT_ATOMS: atom_id res chain seq x y z
N MET A 1 -51.85 -27.30 3.63
CA MET A 1 -52.85 -28.28 3.15
C MET A 1 -52.65 -28.48 1.65
N ALA A 2 -52.65 -29.76 1.21
CA ALA A 2 -52.64 -30.31 -0.16
C ALA A 2 -51.62 -29.71 -1.16
N GLY A 3 -50.49 -30.34 -1.52
CA GLY A 3 -50.33 -31.63 -2.21
C GLY A 3 -49.89 -31.31 -3.66
N VAL A 4 -48.76 -31.73 -4.22
CA VAL A 4 -48.36 -33.09 -4.63
C VAL A 4 -46.95 -32.97 -5.27
N LYS A 5 -45.92 -33.59 -4.66
CA LYS A 5 -45.02 -34.67 -5.17
C LYS A 5 -44.09 -34.43 -6.37
N ARG A 6 -42.79 -34.72 -6.07
CA ARG A 6 -41.80 -35.54 -6.83
C ARG A 6 -41.28 -34.95 -8.16
N SER A 7 -40.03 -35.09 -8.57
CA SER A 7 -38.88 -35.90 -8.12
C SER A 7 -37.59 -35.34 -8.72
N LEU A 8 -36.48 -35.61 -8.01
CA LEU A 8 -35.10 -35.47 -8.47
C LEU A 8 -34.81 -36.27 -9.76
N GLY A 9 -33.81 -35.78 -10.52
CA GLY A 9 -33.16 -36.55 -11.59
C GLY A 9 -31.94 -35.82 -12.18
N THR A 10 -30.79 -35.95 -11.49
CA THR A 10 -29.42 -36.14 -12.03
C THR A 10 -28.99 -35.41 -13.32
N PHE A 11 -27.95 -34.57 -13.20
CA PHE A 11 -26.99 -34.33 -14.27
C PHE A 11 -25.55 -34.39 -13.71
N LEU A 12 -24.78 -35.35 -14.24
CA LEU A 12 -23.33 -35.50 -14.10
C LEU A 12 -22.77 -35.84 -15.49
N GLY A 13 -21.61 -35.27 -15.82
CA GLY A 13 -20.74 -35.61 -16.97
C GLY A 13 -20.60 -34.44 -17.96
N HIS A 14 -19.53 -33.61 -17.95
CA HIS A 14 -18.14 -33.85 -18.39
C HIS A 14 -18.06 -34.56 -19.76
N GLU A 15 -17.21 -34.22 -20.72
CA GLU A 15 -16.31 -33.10 -21.05
C GLU A 15 -15.80 -33.42 -22.48
N ASP A 16 -15.15 -32.46 -23.12
CA ASP A 16 -14.66 -32.45 -24.50
C ASP A 16 -13.91 -33.69 -25.03
N THR A 17 -14.01 -33.97 -26.34
CA THR A 17 -12.80 -34.19 -27.19
C THR A 17 -13.06 -34.12 -28.71
N LEU A 18 -12.05 -33.58 -29.39
CA LEU A 18 -11.88 -33.32 -30.82
C LEU A 18 -11.70 -34.58 -31.69
N LEU A 19 -12.12 -34.53 -32.97
CA LEU A 19 -11.29 -34.66 -34.21
C LEU A 19 -12.15 -34.97 -35.47
N ARG A 20 -11.69 -34.42 -36.61
CA ARG A 20 -12.23 -34.40 -38.01
C ARG A 20 -12.23 -35.80 -38.69
N PRO A 21 -12.41 -36.00 -40.03
CA PRO A 21 -13.13 -35.30 -41.13
C PRO A 21 -14.00 -36.24 -42.03
N ASN A 22 -14.78 -35.67 -42.97
CA ASN A 22 -15.01 -36.10 -44.39
C ASN A 22 -16.47 -35.99 -44.86
N GLY A 23 -16.66 -35.48 -46.09
CA GLY A 23 -17.71 -35.98 -46.99
C GLY A 23 -18.69 -34.98 -47.61
N HIS A 24 -18.31 -34.44 -48.77
CA HIS A 24 -19.11 -34.12 -49.98
C HIS A 24 -20.48 -34.85 -50.10
N SER A 25 -21.55 -34.43 -50.81
CA SER A 25 -21.82 -33.37 -51.80
C SER A 25 -23.30 -33.39 -52.27
N ARG A 26 -23.81 -32.24 -52.76
CA ARG A 26 -24.86 -32.00 -53.81
C ARG A 26 -26.35 -32.33 -53.53
N PRO A 27 -27.34 -31.78 -54.30
CA PRO A 27 -27.32 -31.14 -55.66
C PRO A 27 -27.91 -29.68 -55.71
N LYS A 28 -27.63 -28.74 -56.66
CA LYS A 28 -27.98 -28.54 -58.12
C LYS A 28 -29.46 -28.85 -58.45
N THR A 29 -30.29 -28.01 -59.11
CA THR A 29 -30.27 -27.39 -60.46
C THR A 29 -31.49 -26.41 -60.58
N VAL A 30 -31.41 -25.16 -61.09
CA VAL A 30 -31.48 -24.60 -62.48
C VAL A 30 -32.89 -24.30 -63.03
N HIS A 31 -33.14 -23.06 -63.51
CA HIS A 31 -33.54 -22.74 -64.90
C HIS A 31 -33.52 -21.23 -65.25
N TYR A 32 -33.11 -20.97 -66.50
CA TYR A 32 -32.93 -19.71 -67.26
C TYR A 32 -34.14 -19.44 -68.18
N ASN A 33 -34.40 -18.17 -68.58
CA ASN A 33 -34.31 -17.70 -70.00
C ASN A 33 -34.88 -16.28 -70.33
N HIS A 34 -34.20 -15.62 -71.30
CA HIS A 34 -34.60 -14.64 -72.36
C HIS A 34 -35.22 -13.25 -71.97
N GLY A 35 -35.01 -12.09 -72.63
CA GLY A 35 -34.18 -11.63 -73.77
C GLY A 35 -34.86 -10.50 -74.62
N ILE A 36 -34.36 -9.23 -74.57
CA ILE A 36 -34.15 -8.20 -75.68
C ILE A 36 -35.39 -7.51 -76.38
N PRO A 37 -35.40 -6.28 -77.01
CA PRO A 37 -34.61 -4.99 -77.00
C PRO A 37 -35.37 -3.59 -77.18
N ARG A 38 -34.57 -2.47 -77.29
CA ARG A 38 -34.75 -1.12 -77.97
C ARG A 38 -35.54 -0.01 -77.23
N ASP A 39 -35.25 1.31 -77.23
CA ASP A 39 -34.35 2.26 -77.96
C ASP A 39 -34.04 3.55 -77.13
N ASN A 40 -32.87 4.18 -77.42
CA ASN A 40 -32.36 5.57 -77.37
C ASN A 40 -32.98 6.72 -76.52
N LEU A 41 -32.14 7.45 -75.75
CA LEU A 41 -31.61 8.81 -76.06
C LEU A 41 -30.83 9.45 -74.88
N ASP A 42 -29.58 9.82 -75.18
CA ASP A 42 -28.81 11.02 -74.82
C ASP A 42 -28.40 11.44 -73.37
N ASN A 43 -27.05 11.47 -73.26
CA ASN A 43 -26.18 12.58 -72.84
C ASN A 43 -25.45 12.57 -71.47
N SER A 44 -24.12 12.51 -71.62
CA SER A 44 -23.02 12.99 -70.75
C SER A 44 -22.50 12.10 -69.61
N THR A 45 -21.67 11.14 -70.00
CA THR A 45 -20.44 10.64 -69.34
C THR A 45 -19.32 11.71 -69.32
N PRO A 46 -18.14 11.54 -68.64
CA PRO A 46 -17.45 10.29 -68.24
C PRO A 46 -17.05 10.21 -66.76
N GLN A 47 -17.17 9.04 -66.12
CA GLN A 47 -16.20 7.92 -66.10
C GLN A 47 -14.78 8.25 -65.61
N ALA A 48 -14.47 7.65 -64.47
CA ALA A 48 -13.15 7.39 -63.94
C ALA A 48 -12.33 6.48 -64.86
N GLN A 49 -11.01 6.67 -64.89
CA GLN A 49 -10.03 5.62 -64.55
C GLN A 49 -8.58 6.15 -64.61
N SER A 50 -7.81 5.74 -63.59
CA SER A 50 -6.36 5.47 -63.53
C SER A 50 -5.36 6.40 -64.24
N PHE A 51 -4.29 6.82 -63.55
CA PHE A 51 -2.91 6.47 -63.93
C PHE A 51 -1.90 6.90 -62.84
N LYS A 52 -0.71 6.31 -62.95
CA LYS A 52 0.44 6.28 -62.04
C LYS A 52 1.27 7.58 -61.98
N LEU A 53 2.01 7.71 -60.86
CA LEU A 53 3.38 8.23 -60.63
C LEU A 53 3.83 9.62 -61.14
N SER A 54 4.70 10.21 -60.29
CA SER A 54 5.75 11.23 -60.50
C SER A 54 5.41 12.73 -60.55
N ASP A 55 5.88 13.43 -59.49
CA ASP A 55 6.58 14.72 -59.39
C ASP A 55 6.34 15.85 -60.40
N VAL A 56 6.02 17.07 -59.90
CA VAL A 56 6.72 18.34 -60.23
C VAL A 56 6.53 19.37 -59.10
N LEU A 57 7.61 19.74 -58.42
CA LEU A 57 7.84 21.11 -57.92
C LEU A 57 9.33 21.42 -58.14
N GLN A 58 9.63 22.21 -59.17
CA GLN A 58 10.92 22.90 -59.32
C GLN A 58 10.73 24.25 -60.02
N SER A 59 11.31 25.28 -59.41
CA SER A 59 11.99 26.40 -60.08
C SER A 59 12.78 27.17 -59.00
N GLN A 60 14.00 27.68 -59.18
CA GLN A 60 15.25 27.29 -59.84
C GLN A 60 16.35 28.25 -59.24
N PRO A 61 17.66 28.00 -59.45
CA PRO A 61 18.79 28.60 -58.70
C PRO A 61 19.67 29.57 -59.54
N PRO A 62 20.87 29.94 -59.04
CA PRO A 62 22.12 29.76 -59.83
C PRO A 62 23.28 29.22 -58.94
N SER A 63 24.43 28.66 -59.36
CA SER A 63 24.98 28.13 -60.63
C SER A 63 26.36 27.48 -60.36
N ARG A 64 26.70 26.39 -61.10
CA ARG A 64 28.05 25.86 -61.51
C ARG A 64 29.06 25.47 -60.40
N ALA A 65 29.90 24.42 -60.50
CA ALA A 65 30.52 23.78 -61.66
C ALA A 65 30.90 22.29 -61.39
N THR A 66 31.12 21.60 -62.51
CA THR A 66 31.45 20.19 -62.80
C THR A 66 32.88 19.75 -62.45
N SER A 67 33.10 18.44 -62.18
CA SER A 67 33.98 17.59 -63.01
C SER A 67 34.03 16.10 -62.57
N ARG A 68 34.10 15.22 -63.58
CA ARG A 68 34.08 13.74 -63.62
C ARG A 68 35.39 13.05 -63.21
N ALA A 69 35.31 11.77 -62.83
CA ALA A 69 36.08 10.62 -63.38
C ALA A 69 35.56 9.29 -62.75
N ASN A 70 34.99 8.36 -63.53
CA ASN A 70 35.58 7.10 -64.05
C ASN A 70 36.04 6.09 -62.97
N SER A 71 35.87 4.77 -63.02
CA SER A 71 35.21 3.79 -63.92
C SER A 71 35.54 2.37 -63.41
N ARG A 72 34.61 1.39 -63.55
CA ARG A 72 34.83 -0.09 -63.68
C ARG A 72 35.51 -0.83 -62.50
N ALA A 73 35.42 -2.15 -62.28
CA ALA A 73 34.49 -3.25 -62.54
C ALA A 73 35.12 -4.50 -61.85
N ASN A 74 34.29 -5.48 -61.51
CA ASN A 74 34.61 -6.92 -61.33
C ASN A 74 35.32 -7.47 -60.06
N SER A 75 34.50 -8.21 -59.30
CA SER A 75 34.59 -9.66 -59.00
C SER A 75 35.75 -10.27 -58.20
N GLN A 76 35.32 -11.04 -57.18
CA GLN A 76 35.83 -12.33 -56.69
C GLN A 76 37.00 -12.38 -55.67
N SER A 77 36.60 -12.87 -54.49
CA SER A 77 37.23 -13.91 -53.67
C SER A 77 38.59 -13.68 -53.00
N ALA A 78 38.65 -14.26 -51.80
CA ALA A 78 39.80 -14.65 -50.98
C ALA A 78 40.23 -13.66 -49.88
N ALA A 79 40.33 -14.26 -48.70
CA ALA A 79 40.61 -13.78 -47.35
C ALA A 79 41.75 -12.76 -47.21
N PRO A 80 41.77 -12.06 -46.07
CA PRO A 80 43.03 -11.73 -45.43
C PRO A 80 43.17 -12.31 -44.02
N SER A 81 44.38 -12.80 -43.84
CA SER A 81 45.18 -13.04 -42.64
C SER A 81 44.98 -12.07 -41.47
N ASN A 82 45.16 -12.65 -40.28
CA ASN A 82 45.44 -12.00 -39.01
C ASN A 82 46.54 -10.93 -39.10
N THR A 83 46.30 -9.79 -38.46
CA THR A 83 47.21 -9.18 -37.48
C THR A 83 46.39 -8.45 -36.43
N ASP A 84 46.58 -8.85 -35.18
CA ASP A 84 46.02 -8.24 -33.97
C ASP A 84 46.39 -6.76 -33.84
N GLN A 85 45.43 -5.93 -33.45
CA GLN A 85 45.66 -4.89 -32.46
C GLN A 85 44.44 -4.77 -31.53
N HIS A 86 44.76 -4.84 -30.24
CA HIS A 86 43.90 -4.73 -29.09
C HIS A 86 42.90 -3.56 -29.16
N ASP A 87 41.61 -3.88 -29.02
CA ASP A 87 40.65 -2.94 -28.42
C ASP A 87 39.70 -3.68 -27.46
N GLY A 88 39.77 -3.28 -26.20
CA GLY A 88 39.26 -4.01 -25.05
C GLY A 88 37.79 -3.74 -24.69
N LEU A 89 37.07 -4.83 -24.41
CA LEU A 89 36.21 -5.01 -23.22
C LEU A 89 35.41 -3.79 -22.69
N THR A 90 34.50 -3.19 -23.47
CA THR A 90 33.52 -2.21 -22.92
C THR A 90 32.21 -2.10 -23.71
N ARG A 91 31.62 -3.21 -24.20
CA ARG A 91 30.24 -3.16 -24.73
C ARG A 91 29.44 -4.38 -24.28
N THR A 92 28.39 -4.14 -23.50
CA THR A 92 27.30 -5.10 -23.28
C THR A 92 26.58 -5.35 -24.59
N PRO A 93 26.56 -6.57 -25.15
CA PRO A 93 25.57 -6.93 -26.13
C PRO A 93 24.27 -7.21 -25.35
N SER A 94 23.27 -6.34 -25.48
CA SER A 94 21.88 -6.80 -25.40
C SER A 94 21.77 -8.01 -26.33
N PRO A 95 21.16 -9.13 -25.92
CA PRO A 95 21.01 -10.27 -26.82
C PRO A 95 20.38 -9.78 -28.12
N THR A 96 20.96 -10.20 -29.25
CA THR A 96 20.40 -9.98 -30.58
C THR A 96 18.97 -10.50 -30.56
N PHE A 97 18.03 -9.56 -30.40
CA PHE A 97 16.84 -9.45 -31.19
C PHE A 97 16.45 -10.76 -31.91
N PRO A 98 15.62 -11.62 -31.29
CA PRO A 98 15.15 -12.83 -31.96
C PRO A 98 14.42 -12.44 -33.26
N PRO A 99 14.48 -13.28 -34.30
CA PRO A 99 13.84 -13.02 -35.57
C PRO A 99 12.33 -12.83 -35.40
N LEU A 100 11.75 -11.93 -36.20
CA LEU A 100 10.32 -11.56 -36.24
C LEU A 100 9.47 -12.74 -36.71
N THR A 101 9.19 -13.73 -35.85
CA THR A 101 8.08 -14.67 -36.08
C THR A 101 7.57 -15.27 -34.77
N GLY A 102 6.31 -14.97 -34.42
CA GLY A 102 5.55 -15.68 -33.37
C GLY A 102 5.55 -15.07 -31.96
N GLN A 103 4.44 -15.21 -31.26
CA GLN A 103 4.37 -14.99 -29.81
C GLN A 103 5.21 -16.08 -29.11
N VAL A 104 6.03 -15.71 -28.11
CA VAL A 104 6.75 -16.73 -27.34
C VAL A 104 5.71 -17.47 -26.48
N PRO A 105 5.56 -18.81 -26.63
CA PRO A 105 4.56 -19.57 -25.89
C PRO A 105 4.75 -19.45 -24.38
N ASP A 106 3.65 -19.62 -23.64
CA ASP A 106 3.67 -19.77 -22.19
C ASP A 106 4.46 -21.04 -21.80
N PHE A 107 5.04 -21.04 -20.60
CA PHE A 107 5.73 -22.22 -20.09
C PHE A 107 4.73 -23.32 -19.71
N SER A 108 5.15 -24.58 -19.83
CA SER A 108 4.37 -25.70 -19.28
C SER A 108 4.17 -25.54 -17.76
N PRO A 109 3.00 -25.89 -17.19
CA PRO A 109 2.78 -25.85 -15.74
C PRO A 109 3.78 -26.66 -14.91
N ASP A 110 4.40 -27.69 -15.49
CA ASP A 110 5.42 -28.52 -14.84
C ASP A 110 6.87 -28.13 -15.20
N ALA A 111 7.08 -27.12 -16.07
CA ALA A 111 8.40 -26.74 -16.54
C ALA A 111 9.33 -26.38 -15.37
N SER A 112 10.53 -26.98 -15.32
CA SER A 112 11.53 -26.69 -14.29
C SER A 112 12.01 -25.25 -14.36
N MET A 113 12.30 -24.63 -13.21
CA MET A 113 12.95 -23.32 -13.16
C MET A 113 14.40 -23.44 -12.72
N ILE A 114 15.23 -22.48 -13.11
CA ILE A 114 16.59 -22.31 -12.59
C ILE A 114 16.76 -20.93 -11.96
N LEU A 115 17.29 -20.90 -10.73
CA LEU A 115 17.66 -19.68 -10.02
C LEU A 115 19.15 -19.46 -10.18
N VAL A 116 19.52 -18.35 -10.83
CA VAL A 116 20.91 -17.94 -11.05
C VAL A 116 21.22 -16.64 -10.30
N GLY A 117 22.49 -16.34 -10.12
CA GLY A 117 22.93 -15.10 -9.47
C GLY A 117 24.09 -15.33 -8.52
N MET A 118 24.54 -14.24 -7.90
CA MET A 118 25.68 -14.28 -6.99
C MET A 118 25.46 -15.11 -5.73
N ARG A 119 26.56 -15.63 -5.13
CA ARG A 119 26.52 -16.24 -3.80
C ARG A 119 26.08 -15.16 -2.77
N GLY A 120 25.15 -15.52 -1.88
CA GLY A 120 24.54 -14.57 -0.93
C GLY A 120 23.27 -13.87 -1.39
N ALA A 121 22.90 -14.00 -2.68
CA ALA A 121 21.66 -13.41 -3.21
C ALA A 121 20.37 -14.03 -2.64
N GLY A 122 20.45 -15.16 -1.94
CA GLY A 122 19.30 -15.84 -1.29
C GLY A 122 18.66 -16.96 -2.11
N LYS A 123 19.33 -17.42 -3.19
CA LYS A 123 18.81 -18.45 -4.12
C LYS A 123 18.31 -19.72 -3.44
N SER A 124 19.10 -20.32 -2.56
CA SER A 124 18.73 -21.58 -1.88
C SER A 124 17.49 -21.41 -1.00
N THR A 125 17.35 -20.27 -0.32
CA THR A 125 16.17 -19.95 0.49
C THR A 125 14.92 -19.80 -0.38
N LEU A 126 15.03 -19.08 -1.49
CA LEU A 126 13.93 -18.94 -2.45
C LEU A 126 13.56 -20.28 -3.10
N ALA A 127 14.54 -21.14 -3.39
CA ALA A 127 14.31 -22.48 -3.92
C ALA A 127 13.52 -23.36 -2.96
N ILE A 128 13.81 -23.32 -1.66
CA ILE A 128 13.06 -24.05 -0.62
C ILE A 128 11.62 -23.54 -0.53
N MET A 129 11.42 -22.22 -0.56
CA MET A 129 10.08 -21.61 -0.55
C MET A 129 9.24 -22.06 -1.76
N ALA A 130 9.82 -22.01 -2.96
CA ALA A 130 9.14 -22.46 -4.17
C ALA A 130 8.91 -23.97 -4.17
N SER A 131 9.85 -24.77 -3.66
CA SER A 131 9.73 -26.22 -3.53
C SER A 131 8.55 -26.61 -2.66
N SER A 132 8.43 -25.99 -1.48
CA SER A 132 7.30 -26.23 -0.57
C SER A 132 5.96 -25.80 -1.16
N ALA A 133 5.94 -24.74 -1.97
CA ALA A 133 4.69 -24.21 -2.54
C ALA A 133 4.23 -24.96 -3.80
N MET A 134 5.17 -25.48 -4.61
CA MET A 134 4.89 -26.10 -5.91
C MET A 134 5.02 -27.62 -5.90
N ASP A 135 5.40 -28.22 -4.76
CA ASP A 135 5.72 -29.65 -4.62
C ASP A 135 6.78 -30.14 -5.62
N ARG A 136 7.91 -29.43 -5.67
CA ARG A 136 8.99 -29.69 -6.63
C ARG A 136 10.32 -30.01 -5.96
N LYS A 137 11.10 -30.88 -6.58
CA LYS A 137 12.44 -31.25 -6.08
C LYS A 137 13.45 -30.14 -6.31
N VAL A 138 14.20 -29.77 -5.26
CA VAL A 138 15.34 -28.85 -5.38
C VAL A 138 16.61 -29.62 -5.76
N ILE A 139 17.33 -29.13 -6.77
CA ILE A 139 18.65 -29.65 -7.16
C ILE A 139 19.64 -28.48 -7.13
N ASP A 140 20.53 -28.50 -6.15
CA ASP A 140 21.68 -27.59 -6.11
C ASP A 140 22.81 -28.16 -6.96
N LEU A 141 23.30 -27.35 -7.90
CA LEU A 141 24.33 -27.76 -8.86
C LEU A 141 25.69 -27.96 -8.21
N GLU A 142 26.00 -27.29 -7.10
CA GLU A 142 27.29 -27.44 -6.43
C GLU A 142 27.43 -28.83 -5.76
N PRO A 143 26.47 -29.31 -4.95
CA PRO A 143 26.45 -30.70 -4.50
C PRO A 143 26.29 -31.73 -5.63
N ALA A 144 25.65 -31.38 -6.74
CA ALA A 144 25.54 -32.28 -7.89
C ALA A 144 26.91 -32.45 -8.60
N PHE A 145 27.66 -31.37 -8.76
CA PHE A 145 29.03 -31.40 -9.27
C PHE A 145 29.93 -32.24 -8.36
N GLN A 146 29.88 -32.01 -7.04
CA GLN A 146 30.68 -32.77 -6.08
C GLN A 146 30.38 -34.27 -6.12
N ARG A 147 29.11 -34.67 -6.27
CA ARG A 147 28.74 -36.09 -6.43
C ARG A 147 29.24 -36.69 -7.74
N SER A 148 29.34 -35.90 -8.81
CA SER A 148 29.82 -36.38 -10.12
C SER A 148 31.34 -36.44 -10.21
N MET A 149 32.06 -35.56 -9.52
CA MET A 149 33.51 -35.38 -9.66
C MET A 149 34.31 -35.80 -8.42
N GLY A 150 33.65 -36.15 -7.30
CA GLY A 150 34.27 -36.45 -6.01
C GLY A 150 34.73 -35.22 -5.21
N LEU A 151 34.93 -34.07 -5.88
CA LEU A 151 35.44 -32.83 -5.30
C LEU A 151 34.47 -31.66 -5.52
N SER A 152 34.45 -30.69 -4.61
CA SER A 152 33.74 -29.41 -4.83
C SER A 152 34.32 -28.67 -6.04
N SER A 153 33.54 -27.78 -6.69
CA SER A 153 34.05 -27.04 -7.85
C SER A 153 35.27 -26.18 -7.53
N ALA A 154 35.33 -25.62 -6.32
CA ALA A 154 36.47 -24.85 -5.83
C ALA A 154 37.73 -25.72 -5.65
N ALA A 155 37.58 -26.91 -5.05
CA ALA A 155 38.68 -27.86 -4.88
C ALA A 155 39.15 -28.42 -6.24
N TYR A 156 38.21 -28.82 -7.10
CA TYR A 156 38.49 -29.31 -8.44
C TYR A 156 39.23 -28.27 -9.30
N LYS A 157 38.82 -26.99 -9.20
CA LYS A 157 39.49 -25.87 -9.85
C LYS A 157 40.92 -25.66 -9.35
N SER A 158 41.17 -25.88 -8.06
CA SER A 158 42.51 -25.78 -7.47
C SER A 158 43.42 -26.92 -7.93
N GLU A 159 42.88 -28.12 -8.16
CA GLU A 159 43.64 -29.32 -8.51
C GLU A 159 43.88 -29.45 -10.02
N HIS A 160 42.86 -29.24 -10.85
CA HIS A 160 42.90 -29.48 -12.29
C HIS A 160 42.90 -28.19 -13.13
N GLY A 161 42.89 -27.03 -12.47
CA GLY A 161 42.87 -25.72 -13.11
C GLY A 161 41.47 -25.26 -13.56
N SER A 162 41.37 -23.95 -13.82
CA SER A 162 40.11 -23.27 -14.15
C SER A 162 39.46 -23.79 -15.43
N SER A 163 40.26 -24.03 -16.48
CA SER A 163 39.74 -24.42 -17.80
C SER A 163 39.01 -25.78 -17.74
N GLU A 164 39.62 -26.77 -17.08
CA GLU A 164 39.00 -28.10 -16.97
C GLU A 164 37.78 -28.07 -16.04
N CYS A 165 37.84 -27.35 -14.92
CA CYS A 165 36.67 -27.14 -14.06
C CYS A 165 35.47 -26.57 -14.83
N TYR A 166 35.69 -25.55 -15.67
CA TYR A 166 34.64 -24.91 -16.46
C TYR A 166 34.01 -25.86 -17.49
N LYS A 167 34.83 -26.71 -18.13
CA LYS A 167 34.32 -27.76 -19.03
C LYS A 167 33.44 -28.76 -18.28
N GLN A 168 33.87 -29.19 -17.10
CA GLN A 168 33.11 -30.16 -16.31
C GLN A 168 31.83 -29.56 -15.74
N GLN A 169 31.84 -28.30 -15.29
CA GLN A 169 30.63 -27.58 -14.87
C GLN A 169 29.60 -27.51 -16.00
N ALA A 170 30.03 -27.20 -17.23
CA ALA A 170 29.16 -27.18 -18.40
C ALA A 170 28.58 -28.57 -18.71
N LYS A 171 29.38 -29.64 -18.64
CA LYS A 171 28.91 -31.02 -18.85
C LYS A 171 27.87 -31.44 -17.80
N VAL A 172 28.12 -31.14 -16.53
CA VAL A 172 27.20 -31.42 -15.43
C VAL A 172 25.89 -30.66 -15.61
N LEU A 173 25.96 -29.36 -15.93
CA LEU A 173 24.77 -28.55 -16.20
C LEU A 173 23.97 -29.11 -17.38
N GLN A 174 24.62 -29.42 -18.50
CA GLN A 174 23.95 -29.97 -19.68
C GLN A 174 23.20 -31.27 -19.36
N SER A 175 23.85 -32.20 -18.65
CA SER A 175 23.23 -33.46 -18.22
C SER A 175 22.01 -33.24 -17.33
N ILE A 176 22.10 -32.28 -16.39
CA ILE A 176 21.00 -31.95 -15.48
C ILE A 176 19.83 -31.29 -16.23
N LEU A 177 20.10 -30.33 -17.12
CA LEU A 177 19.06 -29.65 -17.90
C LEU A 177 18.29 -30.64 -18.81
N GLN A 178 18.98 -31.62 -19.38
CA GLN A 178 18.35 -32.66 -20.22
C GLN A 178 17.50 -33.64 -19.41
N ARG A 179 17.94 -34.03 -18.21
CA ARG A 179 17.22 -35.01 -17.36
C ARG A 179 16.10 -34.39 -16.52
N HIS A 180 16.17 -33.10 -16.23
CA HIS A 180 15.31 -32.40 -15.27
C HIS A 180 14.66 -31.15 -15.87
N SER A 181 14.20 -31.24 -17.12
CA SER A 181 13.47 -30.17 -17.80
C SER A 181 12.09 -29.87 -17.19
N THR A 182 11.51 -30.81 -16.44
CA THR A 182 10.24 -30.66 -15.71
C THR A 182 10.35 -31.09 -14.24
N GLY A 183 9.43 -30.61 -13.41
CA GLY A 183 9.24 -31.02 -12.01
C GLY A 183 10.32 -30.59 -11.00
N CYS A 184 11.30 -29.77 -11.41
CA CYS A 184 12.46 -29.42 -10.57
C CYS A 184 12.66 -27.91 -10.40
N ILE A 185 13.40 -27.55 -9.34
CA ILE A 185 13.94 -26.21 -9.09
C ILE A 185 15.46 -26.34 -9.00
N LEU A 186 16.16 -25.73 -9.94
CA LEU A 186 17.62 -25.81 -10.05
C LEU A 186 18.27 -24.56 -9.45
N VAL A 187 19.38 -24.72 -8.73
CA VAL A 187 20.14 -23.59 -8.16
C VAL A 187 21.54 -23.56 -8.75
N CYS A 188 21.89 -22.46 -9.43
CA CYS A 188 23.17 -22.30 -10.12
C CYS A 188 23.86 -20.99 -9.72
N SER A 189 25.17 -21.02 -9.49
CA SER A 189 25.99 -19.82 -9.24
C SER A 189 27.14 -19.64 -10.25
N TRP A 190 27.15 -20.46 -11.29
CA TRP A 190 28.20 -20.54 -12.30
C TRP A 190 27.99 -19.48 -13.39
N MET A 191 29.07 -18.94 -13.96
CA MET A 191 29.05 -17.75 -14.85
C MET A 191 29.84 -17.95 -16.15
N GLU A 192 30.34 -19.15 -16.41
CA GLU A 192 31.24 -19.47 -17.51
C GLU A 192 30.54 -19.39 -18.87
N SER A 193 31.27 -19.08 -19.95
CA SER A 193 30.68 -18.83 -21.28
C SER A 193 29.81 -19.98 -21.80
N ARG A 194 30.25 -21.24 -21.64
CA ARG A 194 29.45 -22.41 -22.04
C ARG A 194 28.22 -22.60 -21.16
N VAL A 195 28.30 -22.29 -19.87
CA VAL A 195 27.15 -22.27 -18.95
C VAL A 195 26.14 -21.21 -19.40
N GLN A 196 26.59 -20.00 -19.73
CA GLN A 196 25.72 -18.93 -20.25
C GLN A 196 24.98 -19.37 -21.51
N SER A 197 25.65 -20.06 -22.43
CA SER A 197 25.01 -20.61 -23.65
C SER A 197 23.91 -21.62 -23.32
N LEU A 198 24.16 -22.55 -22.40
CA LEU A 198 23.19 -23.56 -21.98
C LEU A 198 21.98 -22.92 -21.28
N LEU A 199 22.21 -21.91 -20.43
CA LEU A 199 21.14 -21.17 -19.78
C LEU A 199 20.27 -20.41 -20.79
N ARG A 200 20.89 -19.79 -21.81
CA ARG A 200 20.17 -19.08 -22.87
C ARG A 200 19.29 -20.01 -23.70
N GLU A 201 19.80 -21.20 -24.03
CA GLU A 201 19.06 -22.25 -24.73
C GLU A 201 17.86 -22.72 -23.87
N PHE A 202 18.09 -22.99 -22.59
CA PHE A 202 17.04 -23.40 -21.67
C PHE A 202 15.97 -22.31 -21.43
N ALA A 203 16.37 -21.03 -21.47
CA ALA A 203 15.46 -19.89 -21.32
C ALA A 203 14.40 -19.78 -22.43
N ALA A 204 14.57 -20.47 -23.56
CA ALA A 204 13.57 -20.54 -24.61
C ALA A 204 12.31 -21.29 -24.17
N THR A 205 12.47 -22.38 -23.40
CA THR A 205 11.38 -23.28 -22.99
C THR A 205 11.06 -23.25 -21.51
N ASN A 206 11.96 -22.69 -20.69
CA ASN A 206 11.89 -22.77 -19.23
C ASN A 206 12.19 -21.42 -18.55
N PRO A 207 11.69 -21.17 -17.34
CA PRO A 207 12.08 -19.99 -16.56
C PRO A 207 13.53 -20.06 -16.07
N VAL A 208 14.31 -19.04 -16.41
CA VAL A 208 15.69 -18.81 -15.94
C VAL A 208 15.72 -17.45 -15.25
N ILE A 209 15.76 -17.47 -13.92
CA ILE A 209 15.50 -16.30 -13.08
C ILE A 209 16.81 -15.83 -12.44
N HIS A 210 17.23 -14.61 -12.78
CA HIS A 210 18.34 -13.93 -12.13
C HIS A 210 17.90 -13.34 -10.78
N ILE A 211 18.51 -13.79 -9.69
CA ILE A 211 18.25 -13.27 -8.33
C ILE A 211 19.26 -12.17 -8.00
N VAL A 212 18.75 -10.94 -7.86
CA VAL A 212 19.50 -9.73 -7.52
C VAL A 212 19.23 -9.37 -6.06
N ARG A 213 20.20 -8.79 -5.36
CA ARG A 213 20.07 -8.35 -3.96
C ARG A 213 20.88 -7.08 -3.72
N ASP A 214 20.54 -6.33 -2.67
CA ASP A 214 21.25 -5.10 -2.29
C ASP A 214 22.76 -5.32 -2.11
N PHE A 215 23.53 -4.32 -2.55
CA PHE A 215 24.98 -4.26 -2.42
C PHE A 215 25.45 -4.59 -1.00
N ASP A 216 24.88 -3.93 0.02
CA ASP A 216 25.29 -4.11 1.42
C ASP A 216 25.06 -5.54 1.90
N ALA A 217 23.99 -6.18 1.47
CA ALA A 217 23.68 -7.56 1.85
C ALA A 217 24.68 -8.54 1.24
N ILE A 218 25.04 -8.33 -0.02
CA ILE A 218 26.03 -9.16 -0.72
C ILE A 218 27.43 -8.92 -0.13
N LYS A 219 27.82 -7.66 0.10
CA LYS A 219 29.08 -7.29 0.75
C LYS A 219 29.22 -7.98 2.12
N ASN A 220 28.19 -7.88 2.96
CA ASN A 220 28.18 -8.51 4.28
C ASN A 220 28.24 -10.04 4.21
N HIS A 221 27.57 -10.66 3.23
CA HIS A 221 27.61 -12.11 3.05
C HIS A 221 28.97 -12.62 2.56
N LEU A 222 29.59 -11.91 1.61
CA LEU A 222 30.90 -12.28 1.06
C LEU A 222 32.07 -11.91 2.00
N LYS A 223 31.82 -11.11 3.05
CA LYS A 223 32.82 -10.63 4.02
C LYS A 223 34.00 -9.87 3.37
N ILE A 224 33.77 -9.21 2.23
CA ILE A 224 34.78 -8.42 1.51
C ILE A 224 34.77 -6.98 2.05
N ARG A 225 35.93 -6.48 2.50
CA ARG A 225 36.06 -5.13 3.08
C ARG A 225 35.96 -4.01 2.03
N ASP A 226 36.59 -4.23 0.87
CA ASP A 226 36.66 -3.26 -0.23
C ASP A 226 35.32 -3.20 -0.98
N GLY A 227 34.63 -2.06 -0.87
CA GLY A 227 33.34 -1.87 -1.52
C GLY A 227 33.44 -1.70 -3.04
N SER A 228 34.53 -1.14 -3.55
CA SER A 228 34.69 -0.86 -4.98
C SER A 228 34.77 -2.15 -5.80
N LYS A 229 35.58 -3.12 -5.34
CA LYS A 229 35.71 -4.45 -5.95
C LYS A 229 34.40 -5.23 -5.95
N VAL A 230 33.60 -5.12 -4.88
CA VAL A 230 32.28 -5.76 -4.80
C VAL A 230 31.32 -5.13 -5.82
N GLN A 231 31.36 -3.81 -5.99
CA GLN A 231 30.50 -3.10 -6.91
C GLN A 231 30.83 -3.47 -8.36
N SER A 232 32.11 -3.39 -8.75
CA SER A 232 32.55 -3.79 -10.09
C SER A 232 32.21 -5.26 -10.40
N LEU A 233 32.37 -6.15 -9.42
CA LEU A 233 32.02 -7.55 -9.59
C LEU A 233 30.51 -7.75 -9.74
N LEU A 234 29.69 -7.01 -8.98
CA LEU A 234 28.24 -7.02 -9.14
C LEU A 234 27.81 -6.53 -10.52
N ASP A 235 28.40 -5.44 -11.01
CA ASP A 235 28.05 -4.87 -12.31
C ASP A 235 28.37 -5.84 -13.45
N VAL A 236 29.55 -6.47 -13.41
CA VAL A 236 29.95 -7.51 -14.38
C VAL A 236 29.05 -8.75 -14.26
N SER A 237 28.82 -9.26 -13.06
CA SER A 237 27.95 -10.42 -12.83
C SER A 237 26.52 -10.17 -13.30
N ASN A 238 25.95 -8.99 -12.99
CA ASN A 238 24.61 -8.62 -13.41
C ASN A 238 24.49 -8.56 -14.93
N ALA A 239 25.49 -7.96 -15.61
CA ALA A 239 25.54 -7.92 -17.07
C ALA A 239 25.58 -9.35 -17.67
N ILE A 240 26.42 -10.22 -17.13
CA ILE A 240 26.53 -11.62 -17.57
C ILE A 240 25.20 -12.36 -17.41
N PHE A 241 24.61 -12.35 -16.21
CA PHE A 241 23.37 -13.08 -15.96
C PHE A 241 22.20 -12.54 -16.79
N ARG A 242 22.09 -11.23 -17.01
CA ARG A 242 21.06 -10.64 -17.87
C ARG A 242 21.15 -11.12 -19.31
N SER A 243 22.35 -11.42 -19.82
CA SER A 243 22.57 -11.92 -21.18
C SER A 243 22.15 -13.40 -21.42
N CYS A 244 21.88 -14.15 -20.34
CA CYS A 244 21.58 -15.59 -20.41
C CYS A 244 20.32 -16.01 -19.63
N THR A 245 19.54 -15.05 -19.12
CA THR A 245 18.29 -15.29 -18.37
C THR A 245 17.11 -14.66 -19.08
N ASN A 246 15.88 -15.08 -18.78
CA ASN A 246 14.65 -14.46 -19.31
C ASN A 246 13.86 -13.68 -18.25
N PHE A 247 14.14 -13.89 -16.96
CA PHE A 247 13.55 -13.12 -15.86
C PHE A 247 14.59 -12.61 -14.85
N GLU A 248 14.21 -11.58 -14.09
CA GLU A 248 15.00 -11.02 -13.01
C GLU A 248 14.11 -10.72 -11.79
N PHE A 249 14.58 -11.10 -10.60
CA PHE A 249 13.87 -10.90 -9.33
C PHE A 249 14.78 -10.22 -8.31
N PHE A 250 14.29 -9.13 -7.72
CA PHE A 250 15.00 -8.42 -6.66
C PHE A 250 14.60 -8.94 -5.29
N ASN A 251 15.53 -9.62 -4.62
CA ASN A 251 15.38 -10.09 -3.26
C ASN A 251 15.65 -8.94 -2.27
N VAL A 252 14.59 -8.21 -1.92
CA VAL A 252 14.65 -7.08 -0.98
C VAL A 252 15.27 -7.49 0.35
N THR A 253 16.33 -6.80 0.78
CA THR A 253 17.00 -7.07 2.05
C THR A 253 16.25 -6.46 3.22
N GLU A 254 16.14 -7.23 4.30
CA GLU A 254 15.70 -6.74 5.59
C GLU A 254 16.78 -5.89 6.30
N LYS A 255 16.69 -4.54 6.24
CA LYS A 255 17.48 -3.57 7.03
C LYS A 255 16.93 -3.37 8.45
N ALA A 256 17.76 -3.64 9.48
CA ALA A 256 17.38 -3.38 10.87
C ALA A 256 17.12 -1.89 11.12
N SER A 257 15.94 -1.55 11.65
CA SER A 257 15.61 -0.18 12.04
C SER A 257 16.54 0.30 13.16
N LYS A 258 17.30 1.37 12.93
CA LYS A 258 17.95 2.14 14.00
C LYS A 258 16.86 2.93 14.74
N SER A 259 16.10 2.29 15.62
CA SER A 259 15.26 3.01 16.57
C SER A 259 16.10 3.33 17.81
N SER A 260 16.38 4.62 17.99
CA SER A 260 16.80 5.20 19.25
C SER A 260 15.70 5.02 20.30
N LEU A 261 15.72 3.91 21.03
CA LEU A 261 14.94 3.72 22.25
C LEU A 261 15.86 3.19 23.35
N SER A 262 15.73 3.81 24.52
CA SER A 262 16.51 3.59 25.73
C SER A 262 16.51 2.13 26.18
N ARG A 263 17.61 1.75 26.83
CA ARG A 263 18.01 0.39 27.22
C ARG A 263 17.14 -0.31 28.29
N GLU A 264 15.93 0.19 28.57
CA GLU A 264 15.15 -0.22 29.75
C GLU A 264 13.97 -1.17 29.49
N SER A 265 13.59 -1.46 28.24
CA SER A 265 12.47 -2.37 27.93
C SER A 265 12.93 -3.80 27.60
N LEU A 266 13.59 -4.48 28.55
CA LEU A 266 14.17 -5.84 28.37
C LEU A 266 13.21 -7.02 28.64
N THR A 267 11.88 -6.84 28.63
CA THR A 267 10.94 -7.94 28.95
C THR A 267 10.07 -8.44 27.79
N GLN A 268 10.12 -7.85 26.59
CA GLN A 268 9.36 -8.37 25.44
C GLN A 268 10.29 -9.01 24.40
N ARG A 269 10.28 -10.35 24.36
CA ARG A 269 11.06 -11.19 23.43
C ARG A 269 10.71 -10.84 21.98
N SER A 270 11.75 -10.74 21.16
CA SER A 270 11.70 -10.66 19.71
C SER A 270 10.91 -11.82 19.09
N PRO A 271 10.01 -11.59 18.11
CA PRO A 271 9.36 -12.66 17.35
C PRO A 271 10.36 -13.65 16.75
N ALA A 272 9.93 -14.89 16.52
CA ALA A 272 10.80 -15.94 15.99
C ALA A 272 11.34 -15.61 14.58
N PRO A 273 12.62 -15.91 14.26
CA PRO A 273 13.28 -15.55 12.99
C PRO A 273 12.64 -16.07 11.70
N TYR A 274 11.64 -16.96 11.75
CA TYR A 274 11.00 -17.50 10.56
C TYR A 274 9.84 -16.65 10.03
N LEU A 275 9.33 -15.69 10.82
CA LEU A 275 8.18 -14.86 10.42
C LEU A 275 8.59 -13.77 9.40
N THR A 276 9.85 -13.34 9.42
CA THR A 276 10.46 -12.42 8.43
C THR A 276 10.48 -13.02 7.01
N LEU A 277 10.77 -14.33 6.92
CA LEU A 277 10.77 -15.08 5.66
C LEU A 277 9.40 -15.12 4.97
N LYS A 278 8.29 -14.92 5.69
CA LYS A 278 6.93 -15.01 5.11
C LYS A 278 6.61 -13.92 4.11
N HIS A 279 7.12 -12.71 4.30
CA HIS A 279 6.94 -11.67 3.30
C HIS A 279 7.80 -11.96 2.05
N VAL A 280 8.97 -12.62 2.21
CA VAL A 280 9.85 -12.99 1.08
C VAL A 280 9.19 -14.09 0.28
N GLU A 281 8.65 -15.09 0.97
CA GLU A 281 7.82 -16.13 0.40
C GLU A 281 6.66 -15.53 -0.39
N ARG A 282 5.85 -14.64 0.20
CA ARG A 282 4.73 -13.99 -0.51
C ARG A 282 5.17 -13.23 -1.76
N HIS A 283 6.21 -12.41 -1.64
CA HIS A 283 6.73 -11.61 -2.75
C HIS A 283 7.20 -12.50 -3.91
N PHE A 284 7.98 -13.54 -3.58
CA PHE A 284 8.52 -14.45 -4.58
C PHE A 284 7.45 -15.34 -5.22
N LEU A 285 6.51 -15.90 -4.44
CA LEU A 285 5.40 -16.69 -4.99
C LEU A 285 4.46 -15.84 -5.86
N LYS A 286 4.25 -14.57 -5.50
CA LYS A 286 3.50 -13.63 -6.36
C LYS A 286 4.22 -13.42 -7.69
N PHE A 287 5.54 -13.19 -7.68
CA PHE A 287 6.32 -13.10 -8.90
C PHE A 287 6.22 -14.38 -9.75
N LEU A 288 6.38 -15.56 -9.15
CA LEU A 288 6.25 -16.83 -9.87
C LEU A 288 4.86 -17.05 -10.45
N SER A 289 3.79 -16.54 -9.82
CA SER A 289 2.42 -16.62 -10.35
C SER A 289 2.19 -15.81 -11.63
N LEU A 290 3.08 -14.84 -11.90
CA LEU A 290 3.09 -14.05 -13.13
C LEU A 290 3.99 -14.67 -14.20
N VAL A 291 4.94 -15.52 -13.79
CA VAL A 291 5.84 -16.27 -14.67
C VAL A 291 5.16 -17.53 -15.21
N TYR A 292 4.47 -18.30 -14.35
CA TYR A 292 3.82 -19.56 -14.70
C TYR A 292 2.35 -19.38 -15.12
N PRO A 293 1.75 -20.37 -15.80
CA PRO A 293 0.31 -20.44 -16.02
C PRO A 293 -0.49 -20.37 -14.73
N ALA A 294 -1.69 -19.78 -14.81
CA ALA A 294 -2.63 -19.72 -13.69
C ALA A 294 -2.93 -21.15 -13.18
N GLY A 295 -3.03 -21.33 -11.87
CA GLY A 295 -3.25 -22.64 -11.24
C GLY A 295 -1.98 -23.46 -10.96
N THR A 296 -0.84 -23.12 -11.56
CA THR A 296 0.44 -23.82 -11.31
C THR A 296 0.90 -23.69 -9.86
N ILE A 297 0.64 -22.54 -9.24
CA ILE A 297 0.94 -22.29 -7.83
C ILE A 297 -0.37 -22.46 -7.06
N PRO A 298 -0.54 -23.51 -6.24
CA PRO A 298 -1.82 -23.84 -5.59
C PRO A 298 -2.33 -22.74 -4.65
N PHE A 299 -1.44 -21.83 -4.23
CA PHE A 299 -1.60 -21.04 -3.01
C PHE A 299 -1.73 -19.53 -3.25
N THR A 300 -1.76 -19.06 -4.50
CA THR A 300 -1.71 -17.62 -4.86
C THR A 300 -3.06 -16.94 -5.03
N ASP A 301 -4.17 -17.67 -4.91
CA ASP A 301 -5.49 -17.04 -4.82
C ASP A 301 -5.61 -16.27 -3.51
N SER A 302 -5.61 -14.95 -3.64
CA SER A 302 -5.99 -14.05 -2.57
C SER A 302 -7.45 -14.34 -2.24
N ALA A 303 -7.73 -14.63 -0.95
CA ALA A 303 -9.09 -14.90 -0.49
C ALA A 303 -9.97 -13.64 -0.49
N PHE A 304 -9.39 -12.48 -0.81
CA PHE A 304 -10.08 -11.20 -0.78
C PHE A 304 -10.94 -10.99 -2.05
N PRO A 305 -12.20 -10.55 -1.92
CA PRO A 305 -13.18 -10.46 -2.99
C PRO A 305 -12.68 -9.76 -4.26
N LEU A 306 -12.11 -8.56 -4.15
CA LEU A 306 -11.72 -7.79 -5.33
C LEU A 306 -10.43 -8.31 -5.96
N SER A 307 -9.66 -9.16 -5.28
CA SER A 307 -8.34 -9.60 -5.77
C SER A 307 -8.42 -10.53 -6.98
N ARG A 308 -9.58 -11.15 -7.20
CA ARG A 308 -9.88 -12.03 -8.33
C ARG A 308 -10.45 -11.29 -9.54
N ILE A 309 -10.79 -10.00 -9.38
CA ILE A 309 -11.41 -9.20 -10.43
C ILE A 309 -10.37 -8.19 -10.94
N PRO A 310 -9.98 -8.25 -12.23
CA PRO A 310 -9.07 -7.29 -12.82
C PRO A 310 -9.54 -5.84 -12.61
N ALA A 311 -8.59 -4.91 -12.45
CA ALA A 311 -8.91 -3.51 -12.16
C ALA A 311 -9.54 -2.81 -13.38
N GLU A 312 -9.22 -3.25 -14.58
CA GLU A 312 -9.75 -2.76 -15.84
C GLU A 312 -11.16 -3.28 -16.18
N GLU A 313 -11.67 -4.26 -15.42
CA GLU A 313 -13.05 -4.75 -15.56
C GLU A 313 -14.02 -4.07 -14.57
N ARG A 314 -13.49 -3.37 -13.56
CA ARG A 314 -14.27 -2.69 -12.52
C ARG A 314 -14.51 -1.22 -12.88
N ASN A 315 -15.57 -0.65 -12.31
CA ASN A 315 -15.91 0.75 -12.50
C ASN A 315 -15.17 1.69 -11.55
N PHE A 316 -14.75 2.83 -12.09
CA PHE A 316 -14.02 3.93 -11.47
C PHE A 316 -12.74 3.50 -10.72
N THR A 317 -11.86 2.76 -11.38
CA THR A 317 -10.59 2.33 -10.78
C THR A 317 -9.46 3.34 -10.91
N TYR A 318 -8.56 3.36 -9.91
CA TYR A 318 -7.50 4.37 -9.81
C TYR A 318 -6.10 3.76 -9.77
N ALA A 319 -5.16 4.38 -10.49
CA ALA A 319 -3.75 4.05 -10.48
C ALA A 319 -2.95 5.16 -9.75
N THR A 320 -2.49 4.88 -8.53
CA THR A 320 -1.68 5.84 -7.77
C THR A 320 -0.29 5.93 -8.38
N SER A 321 0.16 7.15 -8.69
CA SER A 321 1.43 7.39 -9.37
C SER A 321 2.55 7.66 -8.37
N ILE A 322 3.61 6.85 -8.39
CA ILE A 322 4.79 6.99 -7.53
C ILE A 322 6.06 7.06 -8.41
N PRO A 323 6.85 8.14 -8.33
CA PRO A 323 8.13 8.22 -9.04
C PRO A 323 9.12 7.14 -8.55
N LEU A 324 9.84 6.52 -9.48
CA LEU A 324 10.85 5.51 -9.15
C LEU A 324 11.92 6.07 -8.20
N SER A 325 12.35 7.32 -8.43
CA SER A 325 13.38 7.97 -7.63
C SER A 325 12.99 8.11 -6.16
N ASP A 326 11.70 8.30 -5.85
CA ASP A 326 11.19 8.39 -4.48
C ASP A 326 11.16 7.02 -3.78
N VAL A 327 10.80 5.96 -4.52
CA VAL A 327 10.88 4.57 -4.02
C VAL A 327 12.32 4.21 -3.67
N ILE A 328 13.29 4.59 -4.52
CA ILE A 328 14.71 4.25 -4.31
C ILE A 328 15.33 5.05 -3.15
N LYS A 329 14.89 6.30 -2.94
CA LYS A 329 15.35 7.16 -1.84
C LYS A 329 14.66 6.86 -0.51
N ASP A 330 13.70 5.94 -0.48
CA ASP A 330 12.89 5.61 0.70
C ASP A 330 12.16 6.84 1.25
N SER A 331 11.76 7.77 0.37
CA SER A 331 11.06 9.02 0.72
C SER A 331 9.54 8.87 0.73
N VAL A 332 9.01 7.69 0.40
CA VAL A 332 7.59 7.41 0.25
C VAL A 332 7.22 6.12 0.99
N ASP A 333 6.23 6.18 1.89
CA ASP A 333 5.56 5.00 2.44
C ASP A 333 4.53 4.47 1.42
N VAL A 334 4.92 3.43 0.68
CA VAL A 334 4.07 2.80 -0.34
C VAL A 334 2.72 2.35 0.23
N GLU A 335 2.65 1.86 1.47
CA GLU A 335 1.39 1.37 2.05
C GLU A 335 0.40 2.50 2.37
N GLU A 336 0.89 3.72 2.61
CA GLU A 336 0.06 4.92 2.75
C GLU A 336 -0.41 5.45 1.40
N HIS A 337 0.45 5.39 0.39
CA HIS A 337 0.19 5.95 -0.94
C HIS A 337 -0.85 5.16 -1.76
N VAL A 338 -1.17 3.93 -1.35
CA VAL A 338 -2.13 3.05 -2.03
C VAL A 338 -3.57 3.13 -1.50
N ILE A 339 -3.84 3.97 -0.50
CA ILE A 339 -5.19 4.10 0.05
C ILE A 339 -6.15 4.61 -1.05
N GLY A 340 -7.26 3.90 -1.23
CA GLY A 340 -8.24 4.18 -2.28
C GLY A 340 -7.80 3.81 -3.70
N ALA A 341 -6.55 3.38 -3.91
CA ALA A 341 -6.05 2.98 -5.21
C ALA A 341 -6.29 1.50 -5.50
N ASP A 342 -6.39 1.15 -6.78
CA ASP A 342 -6.55 -0.21 -7.27
C ASP A 342 -5.27 -0.80 -7.84
N VAL A 343 -4.37 0.07 -8.29
CA VAL A 343 -3.11 -0.26 -8.97
C VAL A 343 -2.04 0.76 -8.56
N VAL A 344 -0.78 0.32 -8.48
CA VAL A 344 0.37 1.22 -8.29
C VAL A 344 1.07 1.42 -9.62
N GLN A 345 1.20 2.67 -10.05
CA GLN A 345 2.00 3.04 -11.19
C GLN A 345 3.38 3.53 -10.73
N ILE A 346 4.43 2.77 -11.08
CA ILE A 346 5.82 3.22 -10.91
C ILE A 346 6.18 4.02 -12.16
N VAL A 347 6.57 5.28 -11.99
CA VAL A 347 6.93 6.16 -13.10
C VAL A 347 8.43 6.40 -13.15
N VAL A 348 9.01 6.12 -14.32
CA VAL A 348 10.43 6.33 -14.61
C VAL A 348 10.57 7.59 -15.47
N HIS A 349 10.92 8.71 -14.82
CA HIS A 349 11.18 10.00 -15.47
C HIS A 349 12.66 10.23 -15.76
N ASP A 350 13.54 9.51 -15.06
CA ASP A 350 14.99 9.69 -15.09
C ASP A 350 15.54 9.67 -16.52
N LEU A 351 14.98 8.86 -17.44
CA LEU A 351 15.42 8.86 -18.85
C LEU A 351 15.25 10.23 -19.52
N ALA A 352 14.11 10.88 -19.32
CA ALA A 352 13.84 12.20 -19.87
C ALA A 352 14.74 13.26 -19.23
N GLU A 353 14.95 13.20 -17.92
CA GLU A 353 15.85 14.12 -17.21
C GLU A 353 17.30 13.99 -17.72
N HIS A 354 17.82 12.77 -17.92
CA HIS A 354 19.17 12.57 -18.46
C HIS A 354 19.28 13.01 -19.93
N ALA A 355 18.21 12.84 -20.72
CA ALA A 355 18.16 13.29 -22.11
C ALA A 355 18.18 14.82 -22.21
N GLU A 356 17.37 15.51 -21.40
CA GLU A 356 17.33 16.98 -21.34
C GLU A 356 18.65 17.59 -20.85
N GLN A 357 19.34 16.91 -19.94
CA GLN A 357 20.63 17.36 -19.39
C GLN A 357 21.84 16.94 -20.25
N GLY A 358 21.65 16.12 -21.28
CA GLY A 358 22.75 15.58 -22.09
C GLY A 358 23.70 14.64 -21.31
N THR A 359 23.22 13.99 -20.25
CA THR A 359 24.03 13.15 -19.34
C THR A 359 23.81 11.65 -19.52
N LEU A 360 23.19 11.25 -20.63
CA LEU A 360 22.85 9.85 -20.92
C LEU A 360 24.10 9.04 -21.31
N THR A 361 24.79 8.47 -20.33
CA THR A 361 25.94 7.57 -20.54
C THR A 361 25.54 6.09 -20.42
N SER A 362 26.39 5.19 -20.89
CA SER A 362 26.22 3.73 -20.70
C SER A 362 26.10 3.35 -19.21
N GLU A 363 26.90 4.00 -18.35
CA GLU A 363 26.85 3.81 -16.90
C GLU A 363 25.53 4.30 -16.29
N ALA A 364 25.04 5.47 -16.72
CA ALA A 364 23.75 6.01 -16.28
C ALA A 364 22.59 5.07 -16.67
N SER A 365 22.61 4.54 -17.89
CA SER A 365 21.63 3.54 -18.35
C SER A 365 21.68 2.25 -17.53
N GLY A 366 22.89 1.72 -17.26
CA GLY A 366 23.08 0.55 -16.41
C GLY A 366 22.54 0.74 -14.99
N LYS A 367 22.76 1.92 -14.40
CA LYS A 367 22.23 2.30 -13.09
C LYS A 367 20.71 2.42 -13.11
N LEU A 368 20.13 2.98 -14.18
CA LEU A 368 18.69 3.08 -14.33
C LEU A 368 18.01 1.71 -14.40
N LEU A 369 18.59 0.75 -15.14
CA LEU A 369 18.13 -0.64 -15.16
C LEU A 369 18.13 -1.28 -13.76
N ALA A 370 19.21 -1.08 -12.99
CA ALA A 370 19.32 -1.57 -11.63
C ALA A 370 18.28 -0.92 -10.69
N ASN A 371 18.06 0.39 -10.84
CA ASN A 371 17.04 1.11 -10.08
C ASN A 371 15.63 0.61 -10.40
N ILE A 372 15.28 0.37 -11.66
CA ILE A 372 13.96 -0.19 -12.03
C ILE A 372 13.77 -1.56 -11.37
N THR A 373 14.75 -2.46 -11.47
CA THR A 373 14.72 -3.79 -10.81
C THR A 373 14.46 -3.65 -9.31
N LYS A 374 15.21 -2.76 -8.63
CA LYS A 374 15.08 -2.53 -7.20
C LYS A 374 13.72 -1.92 -6.82
N GLY A 375 13.28 -0.90 -7.54
CA GLY A 375 12.03 -0.19 -7.26
C GLY A 375 10.80 -1.07 -7.42
N VAL A 376 10.73 -1.87 -8.49
CA VAL A 376 9.67 -2.88 -8.68
C VAL A 376 9.67 -3.89 -7.53
N GLY A 377 10.86 -4.36 -7.11
CA GLY A 377 11.00 -5.28 -5.97
C GLY A 377 10.51 -4.68 -4.65
N ILE A 378 10.82 -3.42 -4.37
CA ILE A 378 10.37 -2.71 -3.16
C ILE A 378 8.85 -2.54 -3.17
N VAL A 379 8.27 -2.02 -4.26
CA VAL A 379 6.82 -1.79 -4.34
C VAL A 379 6.04 -3.11 -4.25
N ARG A 380 6.44 -4.13 -5.01
CA ARG A 380 5.77 -5.46 -4.99
C ARG A 380 5.87 -6.13 -3.62
N ARG A 381 6.92 -5.84 -2.85
CA ARG A 381 7.08 -6.30 -1.47
C ARG A 381 6.13 -5.59 -0.51
N SER A 382 5.89 -4.29 -0.71
CA SER A 382 5.11 -3.46 0.20
C SER A 382 3.60 -3.48 -0.06
N THR A 383 3.14 -3.87 -1.24
CA THR A 383 1.70 -3.91 -1.55
C THR A 383 1.25 -5.18 -2.25
N ILE A 384 -0.04 -5.49 -2.12
CA ILE A 384 -0.71 -6.55 -2.87
C ILE A 384 -1.34 -6.05 -4.19
N LEU A 385 -1.32 -4.74 -4.42
CA LEU A 385 -1.91 -4.16 -5.63
C LEU A 385 -1.06 -4.53 -6.87
N PRO A 386 -1.69 -4.70 -8.04
CA PRO A 386 -0.99 -4.82 -9.32
C PRO A 386 -0.07 -3.63 -9.58
N ILE A 387 1.01 -3.86 -10.34
CA ILE A 387 1.95 -2.81 -10.75
C ILE A 387 1.76 -2.47 -12.22
N ILE A 388 1.62 -1.17 -12.53
CA ILE A 388 1.88 -0.59 -13.86
C ILE A 388 3.30 -0.02 -13.83
N LEU A 389 4.16 -0.49 -14.73
CA LEU A 389 5.45 0.16 -14.96
C LEU A 389 5.35 1.11 -16.16
N HIS A 390 5.56 2.40 -15.91
CA HIS A 390 5.49 3.45 -16.92
C HIS A 390 6.86 4.10 -17.11
N ILE A 391 7.43 3.98 -18.31
CA ILE A 391 8.67 4.66 -18.70
C ILE A 391 8.28 5.83 -19.59
N PHE A 392 8.68 7.04 -19.21
CA PHE A 392 8.36 8.22 -19.98
C PHE A 392 9.35 8.39 -21.15
N LEU A 393 8.83 8.48 -22.38
CA LEU A 393 9.60 8.81 -23.58
C LEU A 393 9.42 10.31 -23.88
N PRO A 394 10.51 11.10 -23.96
CA PRO A 394 10.43 12.52 -24.33
C PRO A 394 9.67 12.79 -25.64
N HIS A 395 9.15 14.01 -25.81
CA HIS A 395 8.44 14.39 -27.04
C HIS A 395 9.36 14.39 -28.26
N THR A 396 10.54 14.96 -28.09
CA THR A 396 11.66 14.93 -29.04
C THR A 396 12.71 13.96 -28.52
N ALA A 397 12.77 12.76 -29.08
CA ALA A 397 13.76 11.75 -28.70
C ALA A 397 14.76 11.55 -29.85
N SER A 398 16.05 11.63 -29.55
CA SER A 398 17.10 11.19 -30.49
C SER A 398 17.09 9.67 -30.61
N ASP A 399 17.73 9.13 -31.66
CA ASP A 399 17.87 7.68 -31.86
C ASP A 399 18.53 6.98 -30.66
N GLU A 400 19.45 7.67 -29.97
CA GLU A 400 20.09 7.17 -28.76
C GLU A 400 19.11 7.03 -27.59
N VAL A 401 18.28 8.06 -27.34
CA VAL A 401 17.24 8.02 -26.30
C VAL A 401 16.21 6.95 -26.62
N LEU A 402 15.82 6.83 -27.88
CA LEU A 402 14.90 5.79 -28.35
C LEU A 402 15.48 4.38 -28.11
N ARG A 403 16.75 4.16 -28.42
CA ARG A 403 17.43 2.89 -28.15
C ARG A 403 17.42 2.56 -26.66
N VAL A 404 17.78 3.51 -25.80
CA VAL A 404 17.78 3.30 -24.34
C VAL A 404 16.36 3.03 -23.84
N TYR A 405 15.35 3.76 -24.32
CA TYR A 405 13.96 3.48 -23.99
C TYR A 405 13.57 2.02 -24.32
N LEU A 406 13.91 1.54 -25.52
CA LEU A 406 13.63 0.16 -25.93
C LEU A 406 14.35 -0.87 -25.03
N ASP A 407 15.61 -0.60 -24.65
CA ASP A 407 16.38 -1.44 -23.73
C ASP A 407 15.73 -1.49 -22.33
N LEU A 408 15.31 -0.34 -21.80
CA LEU A 408 14.60 -0.26 -20.52
C LEU A 408 13.25 -0.99 -20.59
N VAL A 409 12.53 -0.87 -21.71
CA VAL A 409 11.24 -1.55 -21.89
C VAL A 409 11.42 -3.06 -21.93
N HIS A 410 12.40 -3.53 -22.72
CA HIS A 410 12.76 -4.94 -22.81
C HIS A 410 13.16 -5.50 -21.43
N HIS A 411 13.99 -4.76 -20.69
CA HIS A 411 14.40 -5.16 -19.34
C HIS A 411 13.21 -5.28 -18.38
N SER A 412 12.30 -4.30 -18.43
CA SER A 412 11.15 -4.21 -17.55
C SER A 412 10.19 -5.39 -17.67
N VAL A 413 10.01 -5.97 -18.86
CA VAL A 413 9.21 -7.19 -19.07
C VAL A 413 9.76 -8.38 -18.26
N ARG A 414 11.08 -8.44 -18.05
CA ARG A 414 11.76 -9.51 -17.29
C ARG A 414 11.43 -9.48 -15.79
N LEU A 415 10.90 -8.36 -15.31
CA LEU A 415 10.45 -8.18 -13.92
C LEU A 415 9.00 -8.64 -13.71
N ALA A 416 8.36 -9.13 -14.78
CA ALA A 416 6.98 -9.60 -14.83
C ALA A 416 5.98 -8.65 -14.13
N PRO A 417 5.93 -7.35 -14.47
CA PRO A 417 4.88 -6.47 -13.95
C PRO A 417 3.51 -6.95 -14.44
N GLU A 418 2.45 -6.72 -13.67
CA GLU A 418 1.09 -7.07 -14.09
C GLU A 418 0.70 -6.29 -15.36
N MET A 419 1.11 -5.02 -15.44
CA MET A 419 0.86 -4.13 -16.55
C MET A 419 2.08 -3.28 -16.89
N MET A 420 2.20 -2.90 -18.15
CA MET A 420 3.26 -2.03 -18.63
C MET A 420 2.79 -1.15 -19.77
N THR A 421 3.30 0.08 -19.87
CA THR A 421 2.97 0.99 -20.96
C THR A 421 3.98 0.90 -22.10
N VAL A 422 3.50 1.02 -23.34
CA VAL A 422 4.34 1.21 -24.54
C VAL A 422 3.89 2.46 -25.28
N ASP A 423 4.81 3.33 -25.67
CA ASP A 423 4.48 4.56 -26.39
C ASP A 423 4.00 4.28 -27.83
N LEU A 424 2.83 4.80 -28.20
CA LEU A 424 2.22 4.58 -29.51
C LEU A 424 2.84 5.42 -30.64
N ARG A 425 3.72 6.37 -30.32
CA ARG A 425 4.48 7.15 -31.32
C ARG A 425 5.59 6.34 -31.99
N LEU A 426 5.98 5.21 -31.40
CA LEU A 426 6.95 4.28 -31.97
C LEU A 426 6.44 3.68 -33.28
N GLU A 427 7.35 3.30 -34.17
CA GLU A 427 7.01 2.50 -35.33
C GLU A 427 6.41 1.14 -34.94
N ASP A 428 5.52 0.63 -35.79
CA ASP A 428 4.76 -0.60 -35.55
C ASP A 428 5.68 -1.82 -35.33
N VAL A 429 6.86 -1.84 -35.96
CA VAL A 429 7.87 -2.89 -35.81
C VAL A 429 8.39 -2.97 -34.37
N HIS A 430 8.62 -1.83 -33.73
CA HIS A 430 9.12 -1.78 -32.35
C HIS A 430 8.06 -2.24 -31.35
N ILE A 431 6.82 -1.79 -31.52
CA ILE A 431 5.69 -2.20 -30.68
C ILE A 431 5.44 -3.70 -30.84
N SER A 432 5.38 -4.21 -32.07
CA SER A 432 5.18 -5.64 -32.35
C SER A 432 6.26 -6.51 -31.72
N ARG A 433 7.52 -6.06 -31.75
CA ARG A 433 8.63 -6.74 -31.06
C ARG A 433 8.46 -6.75 -29.54
N ILE A 434 8.03 -5.65 -28.92
CA ILE A 434 7.77 -5.61 -27.47
C ILE A 434 6.62 -6.57 -27.12
N LEU A 435 5.59 -6.62 -27.97
CA LEU A 435 4.43 -7.49 -27.77
C LEU A 435 4.75 -8.98 -27.95
N SER A 436 5.75 -9.34 -28.74
CA SER A 436 6.15 -10.76 -28.90
C SER A 436 6.87 -11.32 -27.68
N ILE A 437 7.59 -10.47 -26.91
CA ILE A 437 8.36 -10.87 -25.73
C ILE A 437 7.63 -10.64 -24.40
N ARG A 438 6.49 -9.95 -24.39
CA ARG A 438 5.76 -9.52 -23.17
C ARG A 438 5.38 -10.63 -22.20
N LYS A 439 5.32 -11.88 -22.69
CA LYS A 439 4.76 -13.05 -21.99
C LYS A 439 3.38 -12.70 -21.41
N ARG A 440 3.19 -12.79 -20.10
CA ARG A 440 1.92 -12.54 -19.40
C ARG A 440 1.68 -11.09 -19.00
N THR A 441 2.66 -10.20 -19.19
CA THR A 441 2.52 -8.77 -18.90
C THR A 441 1.45 -8.15 -19.82
N LYS A 442 0.44 -7.49 -19.23
CA LYS A 442 -0.57 -6.75 -20.01
C LYS A 442 0.03 -5.45 -20.52
N MET A 443 -0.14 -5.19 -21.81
CA MET A 443 0.46 -4.04 -22.49
C MET A 443 -0.57 -2.95 -22.74
N ILE A 444 -0.28 -1.74 -22.28
CA ILE A 444 -1.08 -0.53 -22.43
C ILE A 444 -0.45 0.34 -23.52
N GLY A 445 -1.11 0.46 -24.67
CA GLY A 445 -0.71 1.39 -25.72
C GLY A 445 -0.95 2.82 -25.25
N ASN A 446 0.10 3.54 -24.93
CA ASN A 446 0.06 4.85 -24.31
C ASN A 446 0.40 5.97 -25.31
N CYS A 447 -0.43 7.01 -25.35
CA CYS A 447 -0.11 8.27 -25.96
C CYS A 447 -0.48 9.40 -25.00
N PHE A 448 0.50 10.21 -24.63
CA PHE A 448 0.31 11.41 -23.84
C PHE A 448 0.91 12.57 -24.61
N ILE A 449 0.11 13.57 -24.96
CA ILE A 449 0.54 14.73 -25.75
C ILE A 449 0.47 15.96 -24.86
N THR A 450 1.61 16.56 -24.52
CA THR A 450 1.64 17.74 -23.65
C THR A 450 1.62 19.05 -24.40
N THR A 451 2.18 19.07 -25.62
CA THR A 451 2.43 20.28 -26.39
C THR A 451 1.46 20.35 -27.56
N ASP A 452 0.71 21.44 -27.65
CA ASP A 452 -0.31 21.72 -28.67
C ASP A 452 -1.18 20.49 -29.05
N PRO A 453 -1.92 19.92 -28.08
CA PRO A 453 -2.63 18.67 -28.32
C PRO A 453 -3.82 18.86 -29.28
N PRO A 454 -3.99 17.99 -30.28
CA PRO A 454 -5.10 18.09 -31.22
C PRO A 454 -6.45 17.93 -30.50
N SER A 455 -7.50 18.57 -31.04
CA SER A 455 -8.89 18.39 -30.58
C SER A 455 -9.25 16.90 -30.49
N TRP A 456 -10.08 16.52 -29.52
CA TRP A 456 -10.60 15.13 -29.39
C TRP A 456 -11.39 14.67 -30.62
N GLU A 457 -11.86 15.60 -31.45
CA GLU A 457 -12.54 15.34 -32.72
C GLU A 457 -11.58 14.94 -33.84
N SER A 458 -10.28 15.19 -33.66
CA SER A 458 -9.27 14.85 -34.65
C SER A 458 -9.21 13.34 -34.89
N PRO A 459 -9.15 12.88 -36.16
CA PRO A 459 -9.09 11.45 -36.49
C PRO A 459 -7.80 10.77 -35.99
N ILE A 460 -6.79 11.54 -35.58
CA ILE A 460 -5.51 11.01 -35.08
C ILE A 460 -5.69 10.16 -33.81
N TRP A 461 -6.61 10.55 -32.91
CA TRP A 461 -6.90 9.78 -31.70
C TRP A 461 -7.45 8.39 -32.02
N MET A 462 -8.32 8.33 -33.03
CA MET A 462 -8.87 7.08 -33.52
C MET A 462 -7.81 6.22 -34.23
N SER A 463 -6.87 6.84 -34.93
CA SER A 463 -5.71 6.16 -35.51
C SER A 463 -4.85 5.49 -34.44
N TRP A 464 -4.51 6.18 -33.35
CA TRP A 464 -3.76 5.59 -32.24
C TRP A 464 -4.53 4.47 -31.53
N TYR A 465 -5.83 4.64 -31.30
CA TYR A 465 -6.65 3.57 -30.73
C TYR A 465 -6.65 2.32 -31.62
N LYS A 466 -6.89 2.48 -32.93
CA LYS A 466 -6.86 1.38 -33.90
C LYS A 466 -5.49 0.72 -33.96
N LYS A 467 -4.41 1.51 -33.93
CA LYS A 467 -3.03 1.00 -33.87
C LYS A 467 -2.81 0.13 -32.64
N ALA A 468 -3.20 0.59 -31.45
CA ALA A 468 -3.10 -0.20 -30.22
C ALA A 468 -3.90 -1.52 -30.33
N ASN A 469 -5.13 -1.45 -30.83
CA ASN A 469 -6.02 -2.60 -31.01
C ASN A 469 -5.45 -3.62 -32.00
N ASN A 470 -5.02 -3.16 -33.18
CA ASN A 470 -4.56 -4.01 -34.27
C ASN A 470 -3.23 -4.70 -33.96
N LEU A 471 -2.34 -4.02 -33.24
CA LEU A 471 -1.05 -4.60 -32.84
C LEU A 471 -1.20 -5.60 -31.68
N GLY A 472 -2.34 -5.62 -30.98
CA GLY A 472 -2.59 -6.55 -29.88
C GLY A 472 -2.18 -6.01 -28.50
N CYS A 473 -2.24 -4.70 -28.29
CA CYS A 473 -2.26 -4.15 -26.92
C CYS A 473 -3.52 -4.63 -26.19
N HIS A 474 -3.48 -4.67 -24.86
CA HIS A 474 -4.63 -5.08 -24.05
C HIS A 474 -5.51 -3.89 -23.67
N LEU A 475 -4.93 -2.70 -23.58
CA LEU A 475 -5.63 -1.44 -23.32
C LEU A 475 -5.01 -0.33 -24.16
N ALA A 476 -5.80 0.72 -24.41
CA ALA A 476 -5.31 1.98 -24.96
C ALA A 476 -5.44 3.09 -23.91
N ARG A 477 -4.40 3.92 -23.76
CA ARG A 477 -4.40 5.09 -22.87
C ARG A 477 -4.05 6.34 -23.67
N LEU A 478 -5.03 7.20 -23.85
CA LEU A 478 -4.94 8.43 -24.65
C LEU A 478 -5.26 9.62 -23.74
N ILE A 479 -4.28 10.47 -23.48
CA ILE A 479 -4.41 11.57 -22.52
C ILE A 479 -3.81 12.85 -23.13
N ARG A 480 -4.44 14.00 -22.89
CA ARG A 480 -3.94 15.34 -23.25
C ARG A 480 -4.26 16.35 -22.16
N PRO A 481 -3.54 17.46 -21.97
CA PRO A 481 -3.96 18.52 -21.04
C PRO A 481 -5.24 19.21 -21.53
N ALA A 482 -6.10 19.61 -20.59
CA ALA A 482 -7.24 20.48 -20.90
C ALA A 482 -6.75 21.93 -21.08
N VAL A 483 -7.11 22.54 -22.21
CA VAL A 483 -6.89 23.97 -22.47
C VAL A 483 -8.10 24.77 -22.00
N THR A 484 -9.30 24.21 -22.19
CA THR A 484 -10.59 24.79 -21.79
C THR A 484 -11.42 23.77 -21.02
N ILE A 485 -12.45 24.23 -20.31
CA ILE A 485 -13.39 23.32 -19.62
C ILE A 485 -14.14 22.42 -20.61
N GLU A 486 -14.44 22.94 -21.81
CA GLU A 486 -15.17 22.25 -22.87
C GLU A 486 -14.47 20.97 -23.35
N ASP A 487 -13.14 20.95 -23.26
CA ASP A 487 -12.33 19.78 -23.61
C ASP A 487 -12.74 18.52 -22.84
N ASN A 488 -13.31 18.65 -21.64
CA ASN A 488 -13.79 17.54 -20.83
C ASN A 488 -15.02 16.84 -21.42
N PHE A 489 -15.83 17.57 -22.19
CA PHE A 489 -17.02 17.02 -22.85
C PHE A 489 -16.68 16.50 -24.24
N ARG A 490 -15.81 17.19 -24.98
CA ARG A 490 -15.36 16.80 -26.33
C ARG A 490 -14.74 15.40 -26.40
N ILE A 491 -14.19 14.89 -25.29
CA ILE A 491 -13.67 13.52 -25.22
C ILE A 491 -14.73 12.44 -25.55
N HIS A 492 -16.02 12.77 -25.40
CA HIS A 492 -17.12 11.86 -25.74
C HIS A 492 -17.15 11.52 -27.23
N TYR A 493 -16.62 12.37 -28.10
CA TYR A 493 -16.48 12.07 -29.53
C TYR A 493 -15.66 10.81 -29.77
N LEU A 494 -14.47 10.74 -29.16
CA LEU A 494 -13.61 9.57 -29.22
C LEU A 494 -14.28 8.35 -28.60
N LYS A 495 -14.85 8.49 -27.40
CA LYS A 495 -15.51 7.38 -26.69
C LYS A 495 -16.66 6.78 -27.52
N THR A 496 -17.48 7.62 -28.14
CA THR A 496 -18.60 7.20 -28.98
C THR A 496 -18.11 6.54 -30.27
N SER A 497 -17.07 7.11 -30.90
CA SER A 497 -16.45 6.56 -32.10
C SER A 497 -15.84 5.17 -31.86
N VAL A 498 -15.20 4.97 -30.70
CA VAL A 498 -14.69 3.67 -30.28
C VAL A 498 -15.84 2.70 -29.97
N ALA A 499 -16.89 3.17 -29.30
CA ALA A 499 -18.07 2.33 -29.02
C ALA A 499 -18.75 1.82 -30.30
N ALA A 500 -18.82 2.67 -31.33
CA ALA A 500 -19.41 2.38 -32.63
C ALA A 500 -18.58 1.44 -33.53
N LEU A 501 -17.33 1.14 -33.18
CA LEU A 501 -16.53 0.18 -33.94
C LEU A 501 -17.14 -1.22 -33.90
N GLN A 502 -17.16 -1.86 -35.06
CA GLN A 502 -17.43 -3.28 -35.24
C GLN A 502 -16.15 -4.11 -35.00
N GLY A 503 -16.31 -5.31 -34.46
CA GLY A 503 -15.21 -6.23 -34.18
C GLY A 503 -14.64 -6.12 -32.75
N PRO A 504 -13.52 -6.83 -32.48
CA PRO A 504 -12.91 -6.85 -31.15
C PRO A 504 -12.38 -5.46 -30.76
N LYS A 505 -12.68 -5.05 -29.54
CA LYS A 505 -12.31 -3.76 -28.96
C LYS A 505 -11.51 -3.99 -27.68
N ILE A 506 -10.56 -3.10 -27.44
CA ILE A 506 -9.79 -3.06 -26.19
C ILE A 506 -10.29 -1.92 -25.30
N PRO A 507 -10.24 -2.04 -23.97
CA PRO A 507 -10.61 -0.96 -23.06
C PRO A 507 -9.82 0.33 -23.32
N LEU A 508 -10.52 1.46 -23.28
CA LEU A 508 -9.96 2.80 -23.49
C LEU A 508 -9.91 3.59 -22.18
N ILE A 509 -8.70 3.99 -21.79
CA ILE A 509 -8.44 4.99 -20.76
C ILE A 509 -8.28 6.34 -21.46
N SER A 510 -9.20 7.27 -21.21
CA SER A 510 -9.13 8.59 -21.83
C SER A 510 -9.73 9.68 -20.94
N TYR A 511 -8.93 10.71 -20.69
CA TYR A 511 -9.29 11.91 -19.94
C TYR A 511 -8.33 13.04 -20.27
N ASN A 512 -8.67 14.26 -19.85
CA ASN A 512 -7.77 15.39 -19.94
C ASN A 512 -6.96 15.56 -18.64
N SER A 513 -5.66 15.81 -18.73
CA SER A 513 -4.80 16.13 -17.59
C SER A 513 -4.87 17.62 -17.22
N GLY A 514 -4.20 18.00 -16.13
CA GLY A 514 -4.13 19.37 -15.64
C GLY A 514 -5.33 19.80 -14.78
N PRO A 515 -5.26 20.98 -14.14
CA PRO A 515 -6.30 21.47 -13.21
C PRO A 515 -7.70 21.58 -13.84
N LEU A 516 -7.78 22.02 -15.10
CA LEU A 516 -9.03 22.10 -15.87
C LEU A 516 -9.54 20.73 -16.33
N GLY A 517 -8.66 19.72 -16.41
CA GLY A 517 -9.00 18.36 -16.84
C GLY A 517 -9.60 17.47 -15.74
N ARG A 518 -9.65 17.95 -14.49
CA ARG A 518 -10.10 17.17 -13.33
C ARG A 518 -11.50 16.58 -13.50
N ASN A 519 -12.40 17.27 -14.21
CA ASN A 519 -13.74 16.76 -14.49
C ASN A 519 -13.68 15.44 -15.29
N SER A 520 -13.03 15.42 -16.45
CA SER A 520 -12.93 14.20 -17.26
C SER A 520 -12.09 13.10 -16.58
N GLN A 521 -11.13 13.46 -15.71
CA GLN A 521 -10.41 12.49 -14.85
C GLN A 521 -11.35 11.80 -13.87
N ALA A 522 -12.16 12.57 -13.12
CA ALA A 522 -13.07 12.03 -12.11
C ALA A 522 -14.06 11.01 -12.69
N PHE A 523 -14.52 11.24 -13.93
CA PHE A 523 -15.51 10.38 -14.60
C PHE A 523 -14.90 9.35 -15.56
N ASN A 524 -13.58 9.27 -15.67
CA ASN A 524 -12.95 8.17 -16.40
C ASN A 524 -13.15 6.85 -15.62
N ARG A 525 -13.61 5.80 -16.31
CA ARG A 525 -14.10 4.58 -15.66
C ARG A 525 -13.00 3.63 -15.21
N ILE A 526 -11.84 3.61 -15.86
CA ILE A 526 -10.82 2.61 -15.58
C ILE A 526 -9.43 3.22 -15.48
N LEU A 527 -8.67 2.79 -14.47
CA LEU A 527 -7.25 3.07 -14.30
C LEU A 527 -6.90 4.56 -14.47
N THR A 528 -7.74 5.46 -13.94
CA THR A 528 -7.43 6.89 -13.92
C THR A 528 -6.17 7.09 -13.09
N VAL A 529 -5.15 7.74 -13.65
CA VAL A 529 -3.92 8.03 -12.90
C VAL A 529 -4.22 9.16 -11.92
N VAL A 530 -3.91 8.92 -10.65
CA VAL A 530 -4.18 9.84 -9.53
C VAL A 530 -2.92 10.05 -8.71
N ARG A 531 -2.89 11.14 -7.95
CA ARG A 531 -1.81 11.41 -7.00
C ARG A 531 -2.21 10.94 -5.59
N PRO A 532 -1.25 10.52 -4.75
CA PRO A 532 -1.47 10.29 -3.32
C PRO A 532 -1.97 11.54 -2.58
N ASP A 533 -2.79 11.36 -1.54
CA ASP A 533 -3.26 12.45 -0.67
C ASP A 533 -2.15 12.99 0.27
N SER A 534 -1.19 12.14 0.65
CA SER A 534 -0.10 12.42 1.60
C SER A 534 0.95 13.42 1.10
N LEU A 535 0.94 13.78 -0.19
CA LEU A 535 1.82 14.79 -0.74
C LEU A 535 1.16 16.17 -0.54
N GLU A 536 1.67 16.93 0.45
CA GLU A 536 1.59 18.40 0.41
C GLU A 536 2.07 18.89 -0.96
N ARG A 537 1.61 20.07 -1.40
CA ARG A 537 1.90 20.67 -2.72
C ARG A 537 3.42 20.83 -2.95
N VAL A 538 4.13 19.74 -3.26
CA VAL A 538 5.50 19.76 -3.73
C VAL A 538 5.48 20.44 -5.09
N ASN A 539 6.41 21.38 -5.30
CA ASN A 539 6.60 22.07 -6.56
C ASN A 539 6.50 21.07 -7.72
N PRO A 540 5.58 21.28 -8.69
CA PRO A 540 5.37 20.33 -9.77
C PRO A 540 6.69 20.15 -10.53
N ARG A 541 7.26 18.93 -10.48
CA ARG A 541 8.24 18.48 -11.46
C ARG A 541 7.46 17.97 -12.70
N PRO A 542 8.03 18.06 -13.91
CA PRO A 542 7.29 18.32 -15.16
C PRO A 542 6.46 17.10 -15.66
N PRO A 543 5.76 17.20 -16.79
CA PRO A 543 4.38 17.70 -16.98
C PRO A 543 3.24 16.73 -16.57
N ILE A 544 3.53 15.62 -15.85
CA ILE A 544 2.61 14.45 -15.74
C ILE A 544 1.97 14.29 -14.35
N THR A 545 2.24 15.19 -13.40
CA THR A 545 1.70 15.03 -12.04
C THR A 545 0.16 15.08 -12.08
N PRO A 546 -0.54 14.00 -11.66
CA PRO A 546 -2.00 13.96 -11.70
C PRO A 546 -2.61 15.09 -10.86
N SER A 547 -3.68 15.71 -11.36
CA SER A 547 -4.28 16.88 -10.69
C SER A 547 -5.38 16.52 -9.70
N ILE A 548 -5.76 15.24 -9.62
CA ILE A 548 -6.79 14.73 -8.73
C ILE A 548 -6.23 13.62 -7.83
N THR A 549 -6.72 13.54 -6.59
CA THR A 549 -6.40 12.46 -5.65
C THR A 549 -7.43 11.34 -5.74
N THR A 550 -7.13 10.17 -5.14
CA THR A 550 -8.10 9.07 -5.00
C THR A 550 -9.36 9.53 -4.27
N VAL A 551 -9.19 10.26 -3.15
CA VAL A 551 -10.30 10.79 -2.35
C VAL A 551 -11.10 11.81 -3.17
N GLY A 552 -10.45 12.82 -3.77
CA GLY A 552 -11.16 13.83 -4.55
C GLY A 552 -11.88 13.27 -5.78
N ALA A 553 -11.32 12.25 -6.43
CA ALA A 553 -12.00 11.55 -7.52
C ALA A 553 -13.22 10.77 -7.03
N THR A 554 -13.14 10.15 -5.86
CA THR A 554 -14.26 9.40 -5.26
C THR A 554 -15.36 10.34 -4.80
N GLU A 555 -15.02 11.41 -4.07
CA GLU A 555 -15.96 12.45 -3.62
C GLU A 555 -16.71 13.10 -4.78
N ALA A 556 -16.05 13.31 -5.92
CA ALA A 556 -16.69 13.83 -7.12
C ALA A 556 -17.80 12.90 -7.64
N LEU A 557 -17.67 11.58 -7.52
CA LEU A 557 -18.71 10.63 -7.94
C LEU A 557 -19.98 10.74 -7.09
N PHE A 558 -19.82 10.93 -5.78
CA PHE A 558 -20.94 11.15 -4.85
C PHE A 558 -21.56 12.53 -5.04
N SER A 559 -20.72 13.57 -5.14
CA SER A 559 -21.17 14.95 -5.35
C SER A 559 -21.87 15.16 -6.70
N SER A 560 -21.65 14.26 -7.65
CA SER A 560 -22.27 14.28 -8.98
C SER A 560 -23.42 13.27 -9.13
N PHE A 561 -23.90 12.68 -8.03
CA PHE A 561 -25.03 11.74 -8.02
C PHE A 561 -24.82 10.48 -8.89
N ILE A 562 -23.56 10.11 -9.17
CA ILE A 562 -23.24 8.82 -9.81
C ILE A 562 -23.36 7.68 -8.80
N TYR A 563 -23.00 7.97 -7.55
CA TYR A 563 -23.12 7.11 -6.39
C TYR A 563 -23.86 7.82 -5.26
N ASP A 564 -24.52 7.02 -4.43
CA ASP A 564 -25.32 7.45 -3.29
C ASP A 564 -24.66 7.05 -1.98
N GLN A 565 -24.91 7.85 -0.94
CA GLN A 565 -24.49 7.49 0.41
C GLN A 565 -25.27 6.25 0.90
N MET A 566 -24.54 5.25 1.40
CA MET A 566 -25.11 4.00 1.91
C MET A 566 -24.94 3.91 3.44
N LYS A 567 -25.83 3.15 4.08
CA LYS A 567 -25.78 2.82 5.51
C LYS A 567 -25.31 1.39 5.72
N LEU A 568 -24.18 1.24 6.39
CA LEU A 568 -23.60 -0.05 6.76
C LEU A 568 -23.81 -0.31 8.24
N TYR A 569 -23.85 -1.59 8.63
CA TYR A 569 -24.13 -1.95 10.01
C TYR A 569 -23.28 -3.11 10.51
N VAL A 570 -23.06 -3.16 11.82
CA VAL A 570 -22.77 -4.42 12.53
C VAL A 570 -23.98 -4.80 13.36
N VAL A 571 -24.47 -6.01 13.18
CA VAL A 571 -25.76 -6.48 13.71
C VAL A 571 -25.54 -7.68 14.61
N GLY A 572 -26.11 -7.69 15.81
CA GLY A 572 -26.05 -8.85 16.72
C GLY A 572 -26.91 -8.67 17.96
N ALA A 573 -26.88 -9.63 18.88
CA ALA A 573 -27.61 -9.48 20.14
C ALA A 573 -27.01 -8.40 21.04
N ASN A 574 -25.68 -8.30 21.06
CA ASN A 574 -24.94 -7.23 21.71
C ASN A 574 -23.68 -6.92 20.88
N VAL A 575 -23.62 -5.71 20.32
CA VAL A 575 -22.51 -5.28 19.45
C VAL A 575 -21.89 -3.95 19.89
N SER A 576 -22.22 -3.45 21.09
CA SER A 576 -21.69 -2.17 21.60
C SER A 576 -20.17 -2.20 21.81
N TYR A 577 -19.60 -3.37 22.10
CA TYR A 577 -18.17 -3.59 22.27
C TYR A 577 -17.42 -3.89 20.95
N SER A 578 -18.13 -3.95 19.83
CA SER A 578 -17.52 -4.29 18.53
C SER A 578 -16.52 -3.22 18.12
N LEU A 579 -15.34 -3.65 17.66
CA LEU A 579 -14.33 -2.75 17.09
C LEU A 579 -14.52 -2.51 15.59
N SER A 580 -15.50 -3.18 14.95
CA SER A 580 -15.80 -3.01 13.52
C SER A 580 -16.11 -1.56 13.15
N PRO A 581 -16.93 -0.79 13.91
CA PRO A 581 -17.18 0.61 13.59
C PRO A 581 -15.90 1.46 13.53
N ALA A 582 -14.96 1.26 14.45
CA ALA A 582 -13.70 2.03 14.47
C ALA A 582 -12.88 1.83 13.19
N MET A 583 -12.72 0.58 12.74
CA MET A 583 -11.96 0.30 11.52
C MET A 583 -12.70 0.67 10.24
N HIS A 584 -14.02 0.42 10.16
CA HIS A 584 -14.80 0.72 8.96
C HIS A 584 -15.00 2.23 8.77
N LYS A 585 -15.35 2.99 9.82
CA LYS A 585 -15.50 4.45 9.72
C LYS A 585 -14.20 5.13 9.27
N ALA A 586 -13.07 4.72 9.81
CA ALA A 586 -11.76 5.25 9.41
C ALA A 586 -11.41 4.91 7.95
N ALA A 587 -11.71 3.69 7.50
CA ALA A 587 -11.48 3.26 6.13
C ALA A 587 -12.38 4.01 5.13
N LEU A 588 -13.66 4.19 5.46
CA LEU A 588 -14.61 4.96 4.65
C LEU A 588 -14.13 6.39 4.46
N LYS A 589 -13.75 7.06 5.56
CA LYS A 589 -13.18 8.42 5.54
C LYS A 589 -11.91 8.48 4.68
N ALA A 590 -10.98 7.57 4.89
CA ALA A 590 -9.70 7.56 4.16
C ALA A 590 -9.86 7.26 2.66
N CYS A 591 -10.95 6.63 2.25
CA CYS A 591 -11.27 6.37 0.85
C CYS A 591 -12.21 7.42 0.22
N GLY A 592 -12.58 8.49 0.94
CA GLY A 592 -13.52 9.50 0.45
C GLY A 592 -14.95 8.99 0.27
N LEU A 593 -15.33 7.94 1.00
CA LEU A 593 -16.67 7.35 0.94
C LEU A 593 -17.55 7.97 2.04
N PRO A 594 -18.69 8.60 1.71
CA PRO A 594 -19.55 9.27 2.68
C PRO A 594 -20.41 8.30 3.51
N HIS A 595 -20.27 6.98 3.32
CA HIS A 595 -21.11 5.98 3.99
C HIS A 595 -21.02 6.03 5.51
N THR A 596 -22.05 5.56 6.18
CA THR A 596 -22.06 5.37 7.64
C THR A 596 -21.84 3.91 8.00
N TYR A 597 -21.34 3.63 9.21
CA TYR A 597 -21.19 2.27 9.71
C TYR A 597 -21.57 2.23 11.19
N GLU A 598 -22.75 1.70 11.53
CA GLU A 598 -23.28 1.79 12.90
C GLU A 598 -23.57 0.43 13.55
N PRO A 599 -23.43 0.31 14.88
CA PRO A 599 -23.85 -0.88 15.61
C PRO A 599 -25.38 -0.93 15.79
N VAL A 600 -25.98 -2.09 15.52
CA VAL A 600 -27.40 -2.37 15.76
C VAL A 600 -27.51 -3.61 16.63
N SER A 601 -27.95 -3.42 17.87
CA SER A 601 -28.24 -4.53 18.78
C SER A 601 -29.72 -4.89 18.70
N CYS A 602 -30.04 -6.16 18.45
CA CYS A 602 -31.41 -6.64 18.38
C CYS A 602 -31.54 -8.02 19.04
N ALA A 603 -32.63 -8.25 19.76
CA ALA A 603 -32.85 -9.52 20.47
C ALA A 603 -33.17 -10.70 19.52
N SER A 604 -33.64 -10.43 18.30
CA SER A 604 -33.97 -11.43 17.29
C SER A 604 -33.74 -10.91 15.87
N LEU A 605 -33.69 -11.82 14.89
CA LEU A 605 -33.59 -11.46 13.48
C LEU A 605 -34.75 -10.61 12.95
N ARG A 606 -35.94 -10.64 13.59
CA ARG A 606 -37.04 -9.75 13.16
C ARG A 606 -36.67 -8.27 13.29
N GLY A 607 -35.75 -7.95 14.21
CA GLY A 607 -35.27 -6.60 14.43
C GLY A 607 -34.57 -5.97 13.24
N ILE A 608 -34.11 -6.76 12.25
CA ILE A 608 -33.37 -6.23 11.09
C ILE A 608 -34.25 -5.98 9.86
N LYS A 609 -35.55 -6.29 9.94
CA LYS A 609 -36.48 -6.17 8.80
C LYS A 609 -36.52 -4.74 8.24
N HIS A 610 -36.60 -3.74 9.11
CA HIS A 610 -36.60 -2.34 8.72
C HIS A 610 -35.32 -1.91 7.99
N LEU A 611 -34.17 -2.54 8.29
CA LEU A 611 -32.92 -2.29 7.58
C LEU A 611 -32.99 -2.84 6.15
N ILE A 612 -33.60 -4.01 5.96
CA ILE A 612 -33.74 -4.65 4.64
C ILE A 612 -34.74 -3.87 3.75
N GLU A 613 -35.66 -3.14 4.36
CA GLU A 613 -36.64 -2.28 3.65
C GLU A 613 -36.06 -0.90 3.30
N ASP A 614 -34.95 -0.48 3.94
CA ASP A 614 -34.27 0.79 3.68
C ASP A 614 -33.53 0.75 2.32
N PRO A 615 -33.90 1.60 1.33
CA PRO A 615 -33.22 1.67 0.04
C PRO A 615 -31.72 2.00 0.15
N GLU A 616 -31.29 2.62 1.24
CA GLU A 616 -29.91 3.04 1.52
C GLU A 616 -29.11 1.97 2.29
N PHE A 617 -29.72 0.84 2.66
CA PHE A 617 -28.97 -0.25 3.30
C PHE A 617 -27.88 -0.77 2.36
N GLY A 618 -26.62 -0.59 2.75
CA GLY A 618 -25.44 -1.00 1.98
C GLY A 618 -24.90 -2.39 2.34
N GLY A 619 -25.33 -2.93 3.48
CA GLY A 619 -24.89 -4.23 3.98
C GLY A 619 -24.70 -4.29 5.48
N GLY A 620 -24.54 -5.51 6.01
CA GLY A 620 -24.43 -5.76 7.43
C GLY A 620 -23.43 -6.85 7.78
N SER A 621 -22.51 -6.56 8.71
CA SER A 621 -21.69 -7.56 9.38
C SER A 621 -22.54 -8.25 10.46
N ILE A 622 -22.73 -9.56 10.36
CA ILE A 622 -23.61 -10.34 11.25
C ILE A 622 -22.76 -10.95 12.37
N GLY A 623 -23.01 -10.51 13.60
CA GLY A 623 -22.44 -11.01 14.83
C GLY A 623 -23.24 -12.16 15.45
N LEU A 624 -22.83 -12.56 16.66
CA LEU A 624 -23.54 -13.60 17.42
C LEU A 624 -24.91 -13.08 17.91
N PRO A 625 -25.93 -13.96 18.02
CA PRO A 625 -25.96 -15.38 17.67
C PRO A 625 -26.41 -15.69 16.23
N PHE A 626 -26.61 -14.68 15.39
CA PHE A 626 -27.44 -14.79 14.18
C PHE A 626 -26.77 -15.42 12.95
N LYS A 627 -25.48 -15.76 12.99
CA LYS A 627 -24.72 -16.21 11.80
C LYS A 627 -25.31 -17.43 11.06
N VAL A 628 -26.00 -18.32 11.77
CA VAL A 628 -26.67 -19.49 11.14
C VAL A 628 -28.11 -19.14 10.77
N GLU A 629 -28.83 -18.47 11.66
CA GLU A 629 -30.24 -18.13 11.49
C GLU A 629 -30.46 -17.18 10.30
N ILE A 630 -29.52 -16.26 10.05
CA ILE A 630 -29.61 -15.24 8.98
C ILE A 630 -29.71 -15.86 7.58
N ILE A 631 -29.27 -17.11 7.39
CA ILE A 631 -29.39 -17.82 6.12
C ILE A 631 -30.84 -17.87 5.64
N THR A 632 -31.80 -17.94 6.57
CA THR A 632 -33.24 -17.96 6.26
C THR A 632 -33.75 -16.69 5.58
N LEU A 633 -33.02 -15.57 5.70
CA LEU A 633 -33.35 -14.30 5.06
C LEU A 633 -32.59 -14.10 3.73
N THR A 634 -31.57 -14.91 3.47
CA THR A 634 -30.78 -14.80 2.23
C THR A 634 -31.47 -15.48 1.06
N HIS A 635 -31.48 -14.82 -0.09
CA HIS A 635 -32.00 -15.38 -1.35
C HIS A 635 -30.94 -16.26 -2.04
N SER A 636 -29.67 -15.95 -1.82
CA SER A 636 -28.55 -16.73 -2.33
C SER A 636 -27.39 -16.66 -1.37
N LEU A 637 -26.56 -17.70 -1.43
CA LEU A 637 -25.34 -17.82 -0.64
C LEU A 637 -24.15 -17.91 -1.58
N SER A 638 -23.05 -17.29 -1.16
CA SER A 638 -21.76 -17.56 -1.75
C SER A 638 -21.42 -19.04 -1.64
N LYS A 639 -20.53 -19.49 -2.52
CA LYS A 639 -19.99 -20.84 -2.47
C LYS A 639 -19.32 -21.14 -1.10
N HIS A 640 -18.72 -20.13 -0.49
CA HIS A 640 -18.05 -20.23 0.81
C HIS A 640 -19.07 -20.31 1.97
N ALA A 641 -20.04 -19.41 2.02
CA ALA A 641 -21.09 -19.39 3.04
C ALA A 641 -21.95 -20.66 3.00
N ARG A 642 -22.24 -21.18 1.80
CA ARG A 642 -22.96 -22.45 1.61
C ARG A 642 -22.17 -23.63 2.18
N ALA A 643 -20.88 -23.73 1.86
CA ALA A 643 -20.01 -24.81 2.37
C ALA A 643 -19.84 -24.74 3.89
N ILE A 644 -19.69 -23.54 4.45
CA ILE A 644 -19.59 -23.33 5.91
C ILE A 644 -20.94 -23.56 6.59
N GLY A 645 -22.04 -23.23 5.92
CA GLY A 645 -23.38 -23.19 6.49
C GLY A 645 -23.53 -22.10 7.58
N ALA A 646 -22.89 -20.95 7.38
CA ALA A 646 -23.03 -19.76 8.21
C ALA A 646 -22.70 -18.50 7.39
N VAL A 647 -23.34 -17.38 7.69
CA VAL A 647 -23.18 -16.08 7.04
C VAL A 647 -22.78 -15.06 8.10
N ASN A 648 -21.68 -14.34 7.88
CA ASN A 648 -21.27 -13.21 8.72
C ASN A 648 -21.37 -11.86 7.97
N THR A 649 -21.74 -11.88 6.69
CA THR A 649 -21.75 -10.71 5.81
C THR A 649 -22.99 -10.76 4.94
N LEU A 650 -23.89 -9.79 5.11
CA LEU A 650 -25.13 -9.67 4.35
C LEU A 650 -24.99 -8.53 3.33
N ILE A 651 -25.25 -8.82 2.05
CA ILE A 651 -25.08 -7.87 0.95
C ILE A 651 -26.42 -7.71 0.20
N PRO A 652 -26.95 -6.49 0.08
CA PRO A 652 -28.13 -6.22 -0.72
C PRO A 652 -27.80 -6.18 -2.22
N ILE A 653 -28.58 -6.89 -3.01
CA ILE A 653 -28.47 -6.95 -4.47
C ILE A 653 -29.63 -6.20 -5.10
N ARG A 654 -29.31 -5.22 -5.96
CA ARG A 654 -30.31 -4.36 -6.64
C ARG A 654 -30.45 -4.64 -8.13
N SER A 655 -29.50 -5.37 -8.70
CA SER A 655 -29.55 -5.84 -10.08
C SER A 655 -29.42 -7.36 -10.12
N LEU A 656 -30.28 -8.00 -10.90
CA LEU A 656 -30.22 -9.42 -11.21
C LEU A 656 -29.89 -9.56 -12.70
N ASN A 657 -29.31 -10.69 -13.06
CA ASN A 657 -29.17 -11.07 -14.46
C ASN A 657 -30.55 -11.29 -15.09
N ASP A 658 -30.62 -11.36 -16.42
CA ASP A 658 -31.88 -11.57 -17.15
C ASP A 658 -32.58 -12.89 -16.77
N ASP A 659 -31.82 -13.88 -16.31
CA ASP A 659 -32.30 -15.17 -15.80
C ASP A 659 -32.73 -15.14 -14.32
N GLY A 660 -32.69 -13.98 -13.67
CA GLY A 660 -33.02 -13.78 -12.26
C GLY A 660 -31.92 -14.18 -11.28
N THR A 661 -30.75 -14.63 -11.74
CA THR A 661 -29.62 -14.96 -10.87
C THR A 661 -28.84 -13.73 -10.43
N ILE A 662 -28.03 -13.88 -9.37
CA ILE A 662 -27.17 -12.79 -8.89
C ILE A 662 -25.95 -12.64 -9.81
N PRO A 663 -25.58 -11.40 -10.20
CA PRO A 663 -24.40 -11.16 -11.02
C PRO A 663 -23.11 -11.68 -10.37
N SER A 664 -22.12 -12.04 -11.19
CA SER A 664 -20.81 -12.49 -10.72
C SER A 664 -19.68 -11.61 -11.28
N GLY A 665 -18.46 -11.80 -10.79
CA GLY A 665 -17.30 -11.01 -11.26
C GLY A 665 -17.48 -9.52 -11.00
N ALA A 666 -17.08 -8.68 -11.96
CA ALA A 666 -17.20 -7.23 -11.85
C ALA A 666 -18.66 -6.74 -11.73
N ALA A 667 -19.60 -7.41 -12.42
CA ALA A 667 -21.01 -7.02 -12.44
C ALA A 667 -21.69 -7.12 -11.05
N PHE A 668 -21.16 -7.98 -10.16
CA PHE A 668 -21.59 -8.03 -8.76
C PHE A 668 -21.50 -6.66 -8.07
N PHE A 669 -20.52 -5.83 -8.46
CA PHE A 669 -20.23 -4.54 -7.84
C PHE A 669 -20.90 -3.35 -8.53
N ASP A 670 -21.61 -3.54 -9.65
CA ASP A 670 -22.16 -2.43 -10.44
C ASP A 670 -23.26 -1.63 -9.73
N SER A 671 -23.95 -2.28 -8.79
CA SER A 671 -24.99 -1.66 -7.96
C SER A 671 -24.53 -1.33 -6.54
N VAL A 672 -23.24 -1.56 -6.24
CA VAL A 672 -22.64 -1.13 -4.98
C VAL A 672 -22.55 0.40 -5.00
N ASN A 673 -22.88 1.04 -3.88
CA ASN A 673 -22.99 2.51 -3.73
C ASN A 673 -24.11 3.15 -4.56
N ARG A 674 -25.18 2.40 -4.86
CA ARG A 674 -26.41 2.96 -5.44
C ARG A 674 -27.59 2.60 -4.57
N SER A 675 -28.36 3.63 -4.21
CA SER A 675 -29.60 3.48 -3.48
C SER A 675 -30.69 2.90 -4.37
N GLY A 676 -31.72 2.33 -3.77
CA GLY A 676 -32.87 1.78 -4.48
C GLY A 676 -33.34 0.45 -3.90
N PRO A 677 -34.44 -0.09 -4.46
CA PRO A 677 -35.09 -1.27 -3.90
C PRO A 677 -34.18 -2.50 -3.96
N ILE A 678 -34.12 -3.21 -2.83
CA ILE A 678 -33.36 -4.46 -2.71
C ILE A 678 -34.16 -5.58 -3.38
N LYS A 679 -33.58 -6.21 -4.40
CA LYS A 679 -34.19 -7.32 -5.14
C LYS A 679 -33.87 -8.68 -4.54
N ALA A 680 -32.69 -8.82 -3.93
CA ALA A 680 -32.25 -10.03 -3.29
C ALA A 680 -31.24 -9.73 -2.17
N LEU A 681 -31.14 -10.65 -1.22
CA LEU A 681 -30.09 -10.63 -0.19
C LEU A 681 -29.09 -11.75 -0.45
N TYR A 682 -27.82 -11.39 -0.54
CA TYR A 682 -26.71 -12.32 -0.71
C TYR A 682 -25.95 -12.53 0.60
N GLY A 683 -25.81 -13.78 1.02
CA GLY A 683 -25.06 -14.17 2.20
C GLY A 683 -23.64 -14.60 1.88
N GLU A 684 -22.66 -13.99 2.53
CA GLU A 684 -21.24 -14.32 2.45
C GLU A 684 -20.66 -14.62 3.84
N ASN A 685 -19.55 -15.34 3.87
CA ASN A 685 -18.78 -15.60 5.06
C ASN A 685 -17.33 -15.17 4.86
N THR A 686 -16.86 -14.19 5.62
CA THR A 686 -15.48 -13.70 5.60
C THR A 686 -14.66 -14.17 6.81
N ASP A 687 -15.26 -14.87 7.78
CA ASP A 687 -14.57 -15.36 8.98
C ASP A 687 -13.42 -16.31 8.61
N TRP A 688 -13.65 -17.19 7.62
CA TRP A 688 -12.64 -18.14 7.15
C TRP A 688 -11.40 -17.46 6.54
N ILE A 689 -11.56 -16.25 6.00
CA ILE A 689 -10.46 -15.45 5.42
C ILE A 689 -9.50 -15.05 6.54
N GLY A 690 -10.05 -14.61 7.68
CA GLY A 690 -9.25 -14.23 8.84
C GLY A 690 -8.47 -15.41 9.43
N ILE A 691 -9.12 -16.56 9.62
CA ILE A 691 -8.43 -17.76 10.13
C ILE A 691 -7.39 -18.27 9.14
N ARG A 692 -7.70 -18.32 7.85
CA ARG A 692 -6.73 -18.68 6.81
C ARG A 692 -5.51 -17.76 6.86
N ALA A 693 -5.71 -16.45 7.02
CA ALA A 693 -4.61 -15.49 7.13
C ALA A 693 -3.75 -15.75 8.38
N CYS A 694 -4.38 -15.99 9.54
CA CYS A 694 -3.68 -16.30 10.78
C CYS A 694 -2.89 -17.62 10.71
N ILE A 695 -3.49 -18.71 10.19
CA ILE A 695 -2.78 -20.00 10.00
C ILE A 695 -1.56 -19.79 9.11
N ARG A 696 -1.71 -19.13 7.95
CA ARG A 696 -0.59 -18.93 7.01
C ARG A 696 0.52 -18.05 7.57
N ARG A 697 0.17 -17.06 8.39
CA ARG A 697 1.13 -16.18 9.06
C ARG A 697 1.81 -16.86 10.24
N GLY A 698 1.11 -17.71 10.98
CA GLY A 698 1.60 -18.31 12.22
C GLY A 698 2.41 -19.58 12.03
N LEU A 699 2.18 -20.31 10.93
CA LEU A 699 2.95 -21.50 10.62
C LEU A 699 4.37 -21.15 10.13
N SER A 700 5.36 -21.74 10.79
CA SER A 700 6.76 -21.72 10.33
C SER A 700 6.93 -22.55 9.05
N PRO A 701 8.00 -22.33 8.26
CA PRO A 701 8.31 -23.19 7.12
C PRO A 701 8.49 -24.67 7.48
N ALA A 702 8.95 -24.97 8.70
CA ALA A 702 9.06 -26.35 9.20
C ALA A 702 7.69 -27.01 9.46
N ASN A 703 6.66 -26.19 9.72
CA ASN A 703 5.28 -26.61 9.87
C ASN A 703 4.44 -26.30 8.62
N ALA A 704 5.08 -26.27 7.44
CA ALA A 704 4.36 -26.17 6.17
C ALA A 704 3.28 -27.27 6.08
N VAL A 705 2.13 -26.93 5.51
CA VAL A 705 0.99 -27.84 5.47
C VAL A 705 1.25 -28.96 4.48
N VAL A 706 1.22 -30.18 4.99
CA VAL A 706 1.38 -31.44 4.24
C VAL A 706 0.21 -32.37 4.56
N SER A 707 0.09 -33.48 3.84
CA SER A 707 -1.03 -34.43 4.01
C SER A 707 -1.18 -34.99 5.44
N SER A 708 -0.09 -35.04 6.20
CA SER A 708 -0.07 -35.53 7.59
C SER A 708 -0.26 -34.44 8.64
N THR A 709 -0.40 -33.17 8.25
CA THR A 709 -0.67 -32.06 9.17
C THR A 709 -2.01 -32.29 9.87
N CYS A 710 -2.05 -32.03 11.17
CA CYS A 710 -3.25 -32.18 12.00
C CYS A 710 -3.65 -30.85 12.64
N GLY A 711 -4.95 -30.55 12.61
CA GLY A 711 -5.55 -29.39 13.26
C GLY A 711 -6.46 -29.80 14.42
N LEU A 712 -6.54 -28.98 15.47
CA LEU A 712 -7.50 -29.09 16.57
C LEU A 712 -8.45 -27.90 16.56
N VAL A 713 -9.76 -28.15 16.57
CA VAL A 713 -10.81 -27.13 16.66
C VAL A 713 -11.55 -27.28 17.97
N ILE A 714 -11.64 -26.20 18.75
CA ILE A 714 -12.31 -26.19 20.05
C ILE A 714 -13.58 -25.37 19.94
N GLY A 715 -14.72 -26.03 20.13
CA GLY A 715 -16.06 -25.49 19.91
C GLY A 715 -16.73 -26.03 18.63
N ALA A 716 -18.05 -25.85 18.53
CA ALA A 716 -18.86 -26.34 17.39
C ALA A 716 -19.86 -25.29 16.84
N GLY A 717 -19.62 -23.99 17.11
CA GLY A 717 -20.46 -22.89 16.63
C GLY A 717 -20.14 -22.43 15.19
N GLY A 718 -20.74 -21.32 14.75
CA GLY A 718 -20.48 -20.73 13.42
C GLY A 718 -19.00 -20.41 13.17
N MET A 719 -18.27 -19.98 14.21
CA MET A 719 -16.83 -19.74 14.13
C MET A 719 -16.03 -21.02 13.93
N ALA A 720 -16.41 -22.11 14.61
CA ALA A 720 -15.79 -23.42 14.44
C ALA A 720 -16.01 -23.97 13.02
N ARG A 721 -17.20 -23.77 12.46
CA ARG A 721 -17.49 -24.12 11.05
C ARG A 721 -16.58 -23.37 10.08
N ALA A 722 -16.43 -22.06 10.26
CA ALA A 722 -15.53 -21.25 9.45
C ALA A 722 -14.06 -21.68 9.61
N THR A 723 -13.64 -22.08 10.82
CA THR A 723 -12.32 -22.63 11.10
C THR A 723 -12.07 -23.95 10.37
N VAL A 724 -12.99 -24.92 10.45
CA VAL A 724 -12.87 -26.20 9.72
C VAL A 724 -12.75 -25.95 8.22
N TYR A 725 -13.60 -25.08 7.68
CA TYR A 725 -13.51 -24.69 6.27
C TYR A 725 -12.15 -24.04 5.95
N ALA A 726 -11.65 -23.12 6.78
CA ALA A 726 -10.34 -22.50 6.58
C ALA A 726 -9.18 -23.52 6.64
N MET A 727 -9.24 -24.50 7.52
CA MET A 727 -8.25 -25.59 7.59
C MET A 727 -8.23 -26.41 6.29
N LEU A 728 -9.41 -26.79 5.77
CA LEU A 728 -9.54 -27.49 4.49
C LEU A 728 -9.06 -26.63 3.30
N GLN A 729 -9.31 -25.32 3.32
CA GLN A 729 -8.79 -24.37 2.33
C GLN A 729 -7.26 -24.29 2.32
N VAL A 730 -6.63 -24.42 3.49
CA VAL A 730 -5.17 -24.40 3.61
C VAL A 730 -4.55 -25.75 3.24
N GLY A 731 -5.32 -26.85 3.26
CA GLY A 731 -4.88 -28.20 2.92
C GLY A 731 -4.73 -29.13 4.12
N ILE A 732 -5.22 -28.75 5.30
CA ILE A 732 -5.20 -29.59 6.50
C ILE A 732 -6.37 -30.58 6.40
N LYS A 733 -6.04 -31.87 6.31
CA LYS A 733 -7.00 -32.95 6.07
C LYS A 733 -7.35 -33.74 7.32
N ASN A 734 -6.51 -33.67 8.35
CA ASN A 734 -6.73 -34.37 9.61
C ASN A 734 -7.20 -33.34 10.64
N ILE A 735 -8.47 -33.40 11.04
CA ILE A 735 -9.09 -32.39 11.90
C ILE A 735 -9.72 -33.06 13.10
N VAL A 736 -9.19 -32.77 14.27
CA VAL A 736 -9.71 -33.21 15.56
C VAL A 736 -10.57 -32.09 16.15
N ILE A 737 -11.72 -32.44 16.73
CA ILE A 737 -12.68 -31.48 17.26
C ILE A 737 -12.97 -31.81 18.72
N TYR A 738 -12.86 -30.82 19.59
CA TYR A 738 -13.31 -30.91 20.97
C TYR A 738 -14.44 -29.91 21.20
N ASN A 739 -15.55 -30.36 21.79
CA ASN A 739 -16.65 -29.48 22.18
C ASN A 739 -17.36 -30.02 23.40
N ARG A 740 -17.68 -29.16 24.38
CA ARG A 740 -18.37 -29.52 25.65
C ARG A 740 -19.61 -30.42 25.46
N THR A 741 -20.31 -30.29 24.35
CA THR A 741 -21.43 -31.16 23.99
C THR A 741 -21.06 -31.94 22.71
N PRO A 742 -20.68 -33.22 22.79
CA PRO A 742 -20.18 -34.02 21.66
C PRO A 742 -21.12 -34.03 20.45
N LYS A 743 -22.43 -34.15 20.70
CA LYS A 743 -23.49 -34.11 19.67
C LYS A 743 -23.44 -32.87 18.75
N ASN A 744 -22.95 -31.73 19.24
CA ASN A 744 -22.79 -30.54 18.39
C ASN A 744 -21.56 -30.65 17.47
N ALA A 745 -20.47 -31.25 17.95
CA ALA A 745 -19.30 -31.55 17.12
C ALA A 745 -19.65 -32.59 16.04
N GLU A 746 -20.35 -33.67 16.41
CA GLU A 746 -20.83 -34.69 15.47
C GLU A 746 -21.66 -34.09 14.33
N LYS A 747 -22.63 -33.21 14.66
CA LYS A 747 -23.42 -32.50 13.63
C LYS A 747 -22.56 -31.67 12.67
N MET A 748 -21.51 -31.04 13.19
CA MET A 748 -20.57 -30.28 12.37
C MET A 748 -19.76 -31.21 11.46
N VAL A 749 -19.28 -32.34 11.98
CA VAL A 749 -18.58 -33.38 11.21
C VAL A 749 -19.48 -33.91 10.10
N SER A 750 -20.71 -34.34 10.42
CA SER A 750 -21.66 -34.84 9.43
C SER A 750 -21.92 -33.83 8.31
N HIS A 751 -22.04 -32.54 8.64
CA HIS A 751 -22.18 -31.47 7.64
C HIS A 751 -20.98 -31.42 6.69
N PHE A 752 -19.75 -31.40 7.21
CA PHE A 752 -18.56 -31.33 6.36
C PHE A 752 -18.30 -32.63 5.59
N THR A 753 -18.61 -33.80 6.15
CA THR A 753 -18.58 -35.07 5.42
C THR A 753 -19.49 -35.03 4.19
N GLN A 754 -20.74 -34.55 4.35
CA GLN A 754 -21.67 -34.39 3.22
C GLN A 754 -21.18 -33.36 2.19
N VAL A 755 -20.56 -32.26 2.63
CA VAL A 755 -19.98 -31.25 1.72
C VAL A 755 -18.83 -31.86 0.90
N LEU A 756 -17.99 -32.70 1.50
CA LEU A 756 -16.89 -33.40 0.83
C LEU A 756 -17.38 -34.46 -0.16
N GLU A 757 -18.42 -35.21 0.19
CA GLU A 757 -19.02 -36.24 -0.68
C GLU A 757 -19.68 -35.65 -1.94
N ARG A 758 -20.26 -34.44 -1.84
CA ARG A 758 -20.93 -33.76 -2.96
C ARG A 758 -19.99 -33.35 -4.09
N LYS A 759 -18.68 -33.51 -3.96
CA LYS A 759 -17.68 -33.24 -5.01
C LYS A 759 -17.83 -31.85 -5.64
N ASP A 760 -18.04 -30.83 -4.81
CA ASP A 760 -18.06 -29.43 -5.25
C ASP A 760 -16.61 -28.98 -5.57
N HIS A 761 -16.06 -29.49 -6.69
CA HIS A 761 -14.63 -29.57 -7.01
C HIS A 761 -13.88 -28.22 -7.09
N GLY A 762 -14.60 -27.09 -7.16
CA GLY A 762 -14.02 -25.75 -7.24
C GLY A 762 -13.91 -24.99 -5.90
N LEU A 763 -14.24 -25.64 -4.78
CA LEU A 763 -14.32 -24.99 -3.47
C LEU A 763 -13.16 -25.31 -2.54
N LEU A 764 -12.67 -26.55 -2.50
CA LEU A 764 -11.70 -27.03 -1.52
C LEU A 764 -10.35 -27.37 -2.18
N SER A 765 -9.30 -27.50 -1.36
CA SER A 765 -7.98 -27.86 -1.86
C SER A 765 -7.97 -29.29 -2.43
N ALA A 766 -7.13 -29.54 -3.44
CA ALA A 766 -6.99 -30.87 -4.04
C ALA A 766 -6.70 -31.96 -2.99
N GLY A 767 -7.44 -33.05 -3.05
CA GLY A 767 -7.30 -34.14 -2.10
C GLY A 767 -8.09 -33.98 -0.80
N SER A 768 -8.98 -32.99 -0.68
CA SER A 768 -9.83 -32.77 0.50
C SER A 768 -10.85 -33.89 0.71
N GLU A 769 -11.20 -34.64 -0.33
CA GLU A 769 -12.12 -35.79 -0.26
C GLU A 769 -11.62 -36.92 0.65
N HIS A 770 -10.32 -36.94 0.98
CA HIS A 770 -9.71 -37.88 1.91
C HIS A 770 -9.54 -37.32 3.34
N SER A 771 -10.32 -36.28 3.70
CA SER A 771 -10.23 -35.67 5.04
C SER A 771 -10.78 -36.59 6.12
N ARG A 772 -10.10 -36.63 7.27
CA ARG A 772 -10.44 -37.43 8.44
C ARG A 772 -10.82 -36.51 9.59
N PHE A 773 -11.98 -36.78 10.19
CA PHE A 773 -12.46 -36.06 11.37
C PHE A 773 -12.49 -36.99 12.58
N HIS A 774 -12.14 -36.48 13.75
CA HIS A 774 -12.25 -37.19 15.02
C HIS A 774 -12.84 -36.26 16.07
N VAL A 775 -13.81 -36.73 16.86
CA VAL A 775 -14.43 -35.97 17.95
C VAL A 775 -13.89 -36.50 19.27
N ILE A 776 -13.26 -35.64 20.05
CA ILE A 776 -12.86 -35.94 21.43
C ILE A 776 -14.03 -35.60 22.35
N GLU A 777 -14.43 -36.54 23.21
CA GLU A 777 -15.59 -36.41 24.09
C GLU A 777 -15.26 -35.62 25.36
N SER A 778 -14.09 -35.87 25.95
CA SER A 778 -13.60 -35.22 27.17
C SER A 778 -12.22 -34.61 26.98
N ILE A 779 -11.94 -33.48 27.65
CA ILE A 779 -10.62 -32.85 27.58
C ILE A 779 -9.52 -33.69 28.25
N GLU A 780 -9.91 -34.62 29.12
CA GLU A 780 -9.05 -35.59 29.81
C GLU A 780 -8.70 -36.80 28.94
N ASP A 781 -9.36 -36.98 27.78
CA ASP A 781 -9.09 -38.10 26.90
C ASP A 781 -7.69 -38.01 26.29
N ALA A 782 -7.06 -39.17 26.09
CA ALA A 782 -5.78 -39.25 25.40
C ALA A 782 -5.91 -38.79 23.93
N TRP A 783 -4.84 -38.22 23.38
CA TRP A 783 -4.81 -37.85 21.96
C TRP A 783 -4.95 -39.09 21.06
N PRO A 784 -5.80 -39.06 20.01
CA PRO A 784 -6.04 -40.24 19.17
C PRO A 784 -4.77 -40.69 18.44
N ALA A 785 -4.37 -41.94 18.64
CA ALA A 785 -3.07 -42.49 18.23
C ALA A 785 -2.85 -42.50 16.71
N GLU A 786 -3.94 -42.54 15.93
CA GLU A 786 -3.94 -42.51 14.46
C GLU A 786 -3.74 -41.10 13.85
N PHE A 787 -3.73 -40.06 14.71
CA PHE A 787 -3.47 -38.68 14.33
C PHE A 787 -2.13 -38.21 14.89
N ARG A 788 -1.37 -37.49 14.06
CA ARG A 788 -0.24 -36.72 14.59
C ARG A 788 -0.73 -35.65 15.55
N LEU A 789 0.14 -35.27 16.50
CA LEU A 789 -0.13 -34.13 17.37
C LEU A 789 -0.41 -32.87 16.54
N PRO A 790 -1.31 -32.00 17.01
CA PRO A 790 -1.76 -30.86 16.24
C PRO A 790 -0.65 -29.82 16.12
N THR A 791 -0.52 -29.22 14.94
CA THR A 791 0.35 -28.05 14.71
C THR A 791 -0.46 -26.79 14.40
N VAL A 792 -1.79 -26.90 14.34
CA VAL A 792 -2.74 -25.80 14.23
C VAL A 792 -3.86 -26.01 15.25
N ILE A 793 -3.99 -25.12 16.23
CA ILE A 793 -5.01 -25.21 17.27
C ILE A 793 -5.85 -23.94 17.22
N VAL A 794 -7.19 -24.06 17.22
CA VAL A 794 -8.08 -22.90 17.15
C VAL A 794 -9.19 -22.98 18.19
N SER A 795 -9.17 -22.05 19.15
CA SER A 795 -10.21 -21.82 20.14
C SER A 795 -11.33 -20.96 19.57
N CYS A 796 -12.52 -21.53 19.41
CA CYS A 796 -13.73 -20.89 18.86
C CYS A 796 -14.80 -20.64 19.93
N ILE A 797 -14.43 -20.74 21.21
CA ILE A 797 -15.34 -20.55 22.35
C ILE A 797 -15.36 -19.08 22.81
N PRO A 798 -16.44 -18.63 23.48
CA PRO A 798 -16.49 -17.29 24.04
C PRO A 798 -15.42 -17.07 25.11
N THR A 799 -14.76 -15.90 25.11
CA THR A 799 -13.76 -15.51 26.13
C THR A 799 -14.35 -14.62 27.23
N HIS A 800 -15.67 -14.47 27.26
CA HIS A 800 -16.36 -13.61 28.22
C HIS A 800 -17.71 -14.20 28.62
N ARG A 801 -18.27 -13.69 29.71
CA ARG A 801 -19.59 -14.07 30.21
C ARG A 801 -20.68 -13.80 29.16
N ILE A 802 -21.51 -14.80 28.88
CA ILE A 802 -22.70 -14.68 28.04
C ILE A 802 -23.93 -14.92 28.92
N GLY A 803 -24.72 -13.86 29.17
CA GLY A 803 -25.84 -13.91 30.11
C GLY A 803 -25.36 -14.31 31.51
N ASN A 804 -25.83 -15.44 32.03
CA ASN A 804 -25.44 -15.97 33.35
C ASN A 804 -24.34 -17.05 33.29
N VAL A 805 -23.81 -17.37 32.10
CA VAL A 805 -22.78 -18.39 31.95
C VAL A 805 -21.39 -17.74 31.99
N PRO A 806 -20.49 -18.11 32.94
CA PRO A 806 -19.15 -17.56 33.03
C PRO A 806 -18.29 -17.92 31.80
N ALA A 807 -17.21 -17.18 31.59
CA ALA A 807 -16.24 -17.51 30.55
C ALA A 807 -15.58 -18.87 30.87
N PRO A 808 -15.37 -19.76 29.89
CA PRO A 808 -14.66 -21.02 30.12
C PRO A 808 -13.18 -20.78 30.40
N GLU A 809 -12.64 -21.39 31.45
CA GLU A 809 -11.20 -21.42 31.75
C GLU A 809 -10.53 -22.59 31.02
N LEU A 810 -10.34 -22.44 29.71
CA LEU A 810 -9.79 -23.52 28.88
C LEU A 810 -8.26 -23.62 29.03
N ILE A 811 -7.78 -24.75 29.53
CA ILE A 811 -6.37 -25.17 29.52
C ILE A 811 -6.29 -26.54 28.86
N LEU A 812 -5.42 -26.70 27.86
CA LEU A 812 -5.25 -27.97 27.15
C LEU A 812 -4.29 -28.92 27.89
N PRO A 813 -4.45 -30.25 27.77
CA PRO A 813 -3.48 -31.19 28.30
C PRO A 813 -2.09 -31.00 27.66
N ASN A 814 -1.03 -31.03 28.46
CA ASN A 814 0.35 -30.86 27.97
C ASN A 814 0.74 -31.92 26.93
N GLU A 815 0.14 -33.11 27.00
CA GLU A 815 0.35 -34.19 26.04
C GLU A 815 -0.09 -33.81 24.62
N TRP A 816 -1.19 -33.06 24.50
CA TRP A 816 -1.69 -32.58 23.20
C TRP A 816 -0.77 -31.50 22.59
N LEU A 817 0.06 -30.85 23.42
CA LEU A 817 1.00 -29.79 23.00
C LEU A 817 2.40 -30.32 22.67
N GLY A 818 2.60 -31.65 22.70
CA GLY A 818 3.91 -32.32 22.54
C GLY A 818 4.55 -32.26 21.14
N SER A 819 4.04 -31.45 20.21
CA SER A 819 4.65 -31.27 18.89
C SER A 819 6.08 -30.74 19.02
N ARG A 820 7.06 -31.46 18.46
CA ARG A 820 8.49 -31.11 18.55
C ARG A 820 8.85 -29.79 17.86
N THR A 821 8.08 -29.42 16.85
CA THR A 821 8.28 -28.20 16.05
C THR A 821 7.30 -27.09 16.43
N GLY A 822 6.50 -27.31 17.48
CA GLY A 822 5.43 -26.40 17.88
C GLY A 822 4.32 -26.31 16.84
N GLY A 823 3.75 -25.12 16.69
CA GLY A 823 2.59 -24.87 15.84
C GLY A 823 2.06 -23.46 15.97
N VAL A 824 0.85 -23.22 15.47
CA VAL A 824 0.11 -21.98 15.70
C VAL A 824 -1.14 -22.27 16.54
N ALA A 825 -1.35 -21.48 17.58
CA ALA A 825 -2.55 -21.48 18.39
C ALA A 825 -3.30 -20.15 18.20
N ILE A 826 -4.58 -20.23 17.91
CA ILE A 826 -5.40 -19.07 17.52
C ILE A 826 -6.63 -19.02 18.41
N GLU A 827 -6.91 -17.89 19.04
CA GLU A 827 -8.15 -17.66 19.79
C GLU A 827 -9.04 -16.62 19.10
N TRP A 828 -10.32 -16.94 18.92
CA TRP A 828 -11.28 -16.05 18.27
C TRP A 828 -11.73 -14.87 19.13
N GLY A 829 -11.86 -15.07 20.43
CA GLY A 829 -12.33 -14.03 21.34
C GLY A 829 -11.33 -12.89 21.44
N TYR A 830 -11.84 -11.66 21.39
CA TYR A 830 -11.02 -10.45 21.53
C TYR A 830 -11.51 -9.51 22.64
N LYS A 831 -12.60 -9.85 23.36
CA LYS A 831 -13.12 -8.95 24.40
C LYS A 831 -12.10 -8.77 25.53
N THR A 832 -11.51 -9.87 25.98
CA THR A 832 -10.28 -9.90 26.78
C THR A 832 -9.21 -10.70 26.03
N LEU A 833 -7.95 -10.30 26.18
CA LEU A 833 -6.75 -11.00 25.66
C LEU A 833 -5.97 -11.72 26.77
N ASP A 834 -6.46 -11.64 28.00
CA ASP A 834 -5.92 -12.36 29.15
C ASP A 834 -6.76 -13.61 29.41
N THR A 835 -6.50 -14.64 28.62
CA THR A 835 -7.19 -15.92 28.71
C THR A 835 -6.22 -17.02 29.09
N PRO A 836 -6.66 -18.04 29.85
CA PRO A 836 -5.82 -19.19 30.19
C PRO A 836 -5.23 -19.88 28.94
N PHE A 837 -6.00 -19.96 27.86
CA PHE A 837 -5.56 -20.51 26.58
C PHE A 837 -4.37 -19.72 26.01
N LEU A 838 -4.48 -18.39 25.87
CA LEU A 838 -3.39 -17.57 25.35
C LEU A 838 -2.17 -17.59 26.29
N ALA A 839 -2.39 -17.57 27.61
CA ALA A 839 -1.32 -17.66 28.60
C ALA A 839 -0.53 -18.97 28.47
N GLN A 840 -1.22 -20.11 28.28
CA GLN A 840 -0.59 -21.41 28.07
C GLN A 840 0.31 -21.41 26.82
N PHE A 841 -0.18 -20.93 25.67
CA PHE A 841 0.62 -20.93 24.45
C PHE A 841 1.77 -19.90 24.46
N ARG A 842 1.61 -18.79 25.18
CA ARG A 842 2.71 -17.84 25.41
C ARG A 842 3.85 -18.51 26.21
N ALA A 843 3.53 -19.33 27.21
CA ALA A 843 4.50 -20.12 27.96
C ALA A 843 5.22 -21.17 27.09
N GLU A 844 4.49 -21.80 26.16
CA GLU A 844 5.01 -22.80 25.23
C GLU A 844 5.77 -22.24 24.01
N SER A 845 5.96 -20.91 23.93
CA SER A 845 6.69 -20.26 22.84
C SER A 845 8.11 -20.78 22.61
N HIS A 846 8.77 -21.26 23.68
CA HIS A 846 10.11 -21.86 23.62
C HIS A 846 10.16 -23.17 22.79
N ARG A 847 9.02 -23.84 22.61
CA ARG A 847 8.88 -25.04 21.76
C ARG A 847 8.46 -24.72 20.32
N GLY A 848 8.40 -23.43 19.97
CA GLY A 848 8.03 -22.98 18.62
C GLY A 848 6.54 -22.71 18.43
N TRP A 849 5.73 -22.71 19.49
CA TRP A 849 4.32 -22.29 19.41
C TRP A 849 4.17 -20.78 19.19
N VAL A 850 3.27 -20.40 18.28
CA VAL A 850 2.87 -19.01 18.01
C VAL A 850 1.44 -18.81 18.46
N SER A 851 1.23 -17.93 19.43
CA SER A 851 -0.11 -17.49 19.82
C SER A 851 -0.60 -16.33 18.94
N MET A 852 -1.83 -16.43 18.44
CA MET A 852 -2.57 -15.36 17.79
C MET A 852 -3.94 -15.19 18.47
N ASP A 853 -4.45 -13.97 18.51
CA ASP A 853 -5.71 -13.66 19.19
C ASP A 853 -6.74 -13.01 18.25
N GLY A 854 -7.91 -12.67 18.78
CA GLY A 854 -8.99 -12.14 17.98
C GLY A 854 -8.68 -10.78 17.34
N LEU A 855 -7.69 -10.02 17.84
CA LEU A 855 -7.25 -8.77 17.19
C LEU A 855 -6.38 -9.04 15.95
N ASP A 856 -5.80 -10.23 15.80
CA ASP A 856 -5.17 -10.67 14.55
C ASP A 856 -6.21 -11.07 13.49
N ILE A 857 -7.36 -11.61 13.91
CA ILE A 857 -8.39 -12.15 13.02
C ILE A 857 -9.40 -11.08 12.58
N LEU A 858 -9.88 -10.25 13.50
CA LEU A 858 -10.96 -9.29 13.28
C LEU A 858 -10.68 -8.33 12.11
N PRO A 859 -9.46 -7.74 11.96
CA PRO A 859 -9.16 -6.90 10.82
C PRO A 859 -9.22 -7.68 9.49
N GLU A 860 -8.70 -8.90 9.44
CA GLU A 860 -8.61 -9.68 8.20
C GLU A 860 -10.00 -10.02 7.62
N GLN A 861 -10.97 -10.40 8.47
CA GLN A 861 -12.35 -10.60 8.02
C GLN A 861 -13.05 -9.27 7.68
N GLY A 862 -12.70 -8.19 8.39
CA GLY A 862 -13.20 -6.84 8.13
C GLY A 862 -12.72 -6.25 6.80
N PHE A 863 -11.50 -6.56 6.36
CA PHE A 863 -10.98 -6.12 5.06
C PHE A 863 -11.83 -6.67 3.92
N ALA A 864 -12.18 -7.96 3.98
CA ALA A 864 -13.03 -8.59 2.97
C ALA A 864 -14.46 -8.01 2.99
N GLN A 865 -15.01 -7.74 4.17
CA GLN A 865 -16.31 -7.06 4.31
C GLN A 865 -16.29 -5.67 3.68
N PHE A 866 -15.25 -4.88 3.96
CA PHE A 866 -15.10 -3.54 3.37
C PHE A 866 -15.06 -3.61 1.84
N GLU A 867 -14.30 -4.55 1.27
CA GLU A 867 -14.25 -4.74 -0.19
C GLU A 867 -15.63 -5.10 -0.77
N LEU A 868 -16.41 -5.95 -0.09
CA LEU A 868 -17.76 -6.34 -0.51
C LEU A 868 -18.78 -5.21 -0.42
N PHE A 869 -18.74 -4.44 0.66
CA PHE A 869 -19.70 -3.36 0.90
C PHE A 869 -19.48 -2.15 0.01
N THR A 870 -18.24 -1.89 -0.40
CA THR A 870 -17.88 -0.60 -1.04
C THR A 870 -17.41 -0.74 -2.48
N GLY A 871 -17.01 -1.95 -2.91
CA GLY A 871 -16.29 -2.15 -4.17
C GLY A 871 -14.89 -1.54 -4.19
N ARG A 872 -14.39 -1.03 -3.06
CA ARG A 872 -13.06 -0.43 -2.90
C ARG A 872 -12.12 -1.33 -2.12
N ARG A 873 -10.82 -1.23 -2.42
CA ARG A 873 -9.77 -1.96 -1.68
C ARG A 873 -9.71 -1.49 -0.22
N ALA A 874 -9.69 -2.44 0.71
CA ALA A 874 -9.57 -2.12 2.12
C ALA A 874 -8.19 -1.51 2.45
N PRO A 875 -8.11 -0.34 3.12
CA PRO A 875 -6.86 0.21 3.62
C PRO A 875 -6.39 -0.58 4.86
N ARG A 876 -5.83 -1.77 4.63
CA ARG A 876 -5.60 -2.82 5.66
C ARG A 876 -4.76 -2.34 6.85
N ARG A 877 -3.69 -1.60 6.58
CA ARG A 877 -2.77 -1.07 7.59
C ARG A 877 -3.50 -0.08 8.51
N LEU A 878 -4.27 0.84 7.92
CA LEU A 878 -5.10 1.79 8.65
C LEU A 878 -6.18 1.07 9.47
N MET A 879 -6.97 0.21 8.85
CA MET A 879 -8.04 -0.52 9.54
C MET A 879 -7.50 -1.30 10.75
N ARG A 880 -6.37 -2.01 10.59
CA ARG A 880 -5.73 -2.72 11.71
C ARG A 880 -5.25 -1.78 12.81
N ARG A 881 -4.60 -0.67 12.44
CA ARG A 881 -4.17 0.36 13.39
C ARG A 881 -5.35 0.86 14.22
N MET A 882 -6.47 1.18 13.58
CA MET A 882 -7.67 1.67 14.25
C MET A 882 -8.30 0.64 15.19
N VAL A 883 -8.26 -0.66 14.85
CA VAL A 883 -8.67 -1.72 15.79
C VAL A 883 -7.80 -1.69 17.05
N PHE A 884 -6.48 -1.56 16.90
CA PHE A 884 -5.57 -1.54 18.05
C PHE A 884 -5.72 -0.25 18.88
N GLU A 885 -5.91 0.90 18.26
CA GLU A 885 -6.14 2.18 18.94
C GLU A 885 -7.46 2.18 19.73
N ALA A 886 -8.51 1.58 19.17
CA ALA A 886 -9.85 1.54 19.76
C ALA A 886 -10.04 0.43 20.80
N TYR A 887 -9.12 -0.53 20.92
CA TYR A 887 -9.26 -1.63 21.87
C TYR A 887 -9.14 -1.12 23.32
N PRO A 888 -10.19 -1.27 24.16
CA PRO A 888 -10.17 -0.82 25.55
C PRO A 888 -9.45 -1.82 26.46
N VAL A 889 -8.63 -1.35 27.41
CA VAL A 889 -8.17 -2.19 28.55
C VAL A 889 -9.34 -2.42 29.52
N GLU A 890 -9.23 -3.44 30.38
CA GLU A 890 -10.17 -3.75 31.48
C GLU A 890 -10.46 -2.56 32.43
N GLU A 891 -9.71 -1.44 32.34
CA GLU A 891 -9.94 -0.18 33.08
C GLU A 891 -10.39 1.02 32.20
N GLY A 892 -10.79 0.80 30.94
CA GLY A 892 -11.42 1.83 30.09
C GLY A 892 -10.48 2.86 29.43
N LYS A 893 -9.15 2.70 29.52
CA LYS A 893 -8.16 3.51 28.77
C LYS A 893 -7.59 2.74 27.57
N SER A 894 -7.25 3.44 26.48
CA SER A 894 -6.56 2.87 25.32
C SER A 894 -5.10 2.55 25.64
N ASN A 895 -4.65 1.33 25.34
CA ASN A 895 -3.25 0.91 25.51
C ASN A 895 -2.52 0.80 24.18
N PHE A 896 -2.76 1.76 23.29
CA PHE A 896 -2.07 1.82 22.00
C PHE A 896 -0.56 1.68 22.17
N LYS A 897 0.05 2.19 23.25
CA LYS A 897 1.50 2.04 23.53
C LYS A 897 1.97 0.59 23.70
N GLU A 898 1.21 -0.28 24.37
CA GLU A 898 1.58 -1.72 24.50
C GLU A 898 1.23 -2.54 23.26
N LEU A 899 0.25 -2.12 22.47
CA LEU A 899 -0.09 -2.74 21.18
C LEU A 899 0.73 -2.16 20.02
N GLN A 900 1.39 -1.02 20.21
CA GLN A 900 2.23 -0.35 19.22
C GLN A 900 3.33 -1.28 18.70
N PRO A 901 4.02 -2.10 19.52
CA PRO A 901 4.92 -3.13 19.04
C PRO A 901 4.27 -4.18 18.13
N ARG A 902 2.96 -4.47 18.26
CA ARG A 902 2.23 -5.38 17.34
C ARG A 902 1.92 -4.70 16.01
N LEU A 903 1.60 -3.41 16.03
CA LEU A 903 1.51 -2.61 14.81
C LEU A 903 2.89 -2.52 14.16
N GLN A 904 3.93 -2.21 14.92
CA GLN A 904 5.33 -2.22 14.52
C GLN A 904 5.79 -3.62 14.08
N TYR A 905 5.21 -4.70 14.60
CA TYR A 905 5.47 -6.07 14.12
C TYR A 905 4.85 -6.31 12.74
N HIS A 906 3.69 -5.72 12.46
CA HIS A 906 3.09 -5.69 11.12
C HIS A 906 3.76 -4.68 10.17
N LEU A 907 4.37 -3.61 10.69
CA LEU A 907 5.02 -2.52 9.95
C LEU A 907 6.54 -2.68 9.80
N THR A 908 7.20 -3.39 10.70
CA THR A 908 8.65 -3.26 10.97
C THR A 908 9.21 -4.57 11.53
N ARG A 909 9.40 -5.57 10.66
CA ARG A 909 10.51 -6.51 10.86
C ARG A 909 11.23 -6.78 9.56
N LEU A 910 12.08 -5.81 9.25
CA LEU A 910 13.34 -6.00 8.58
C LEU A 910 14.48 -6.39 9.59
N ALA A 911 14.22 -7.15 10.66
CA ALA A 911 15.23 -7.38 11.72
C ALA A 911 15.04 -8.68 12.53
N ALA A 912 15.88 -9.69 12.26
CA ALA A 912 16.65 -10.48 13.24
C ALA A 912 17.07 -11.86 12.67
N LEU A 913 18.33 -11.98 12.21
CA LEU A 913 19.06 -13.23 12.22
C LEU A 913 20.51 -12.91 12.57
N THR A 914 20.97 -13.37 13.72
CA THR A 914 22.18 -14.20 13.90
C THR A 914 22.29 -14.51 15.38
N ILE A 915 21.80 -15.66 15.81
CA ILE A 915 22.32 -16.56 16.84
C ILE A 915 21.43 -17.83 16.71
N ILE A 916 22.03 -19.02 16.72
CA ILE A 916 21.48 -20.32 16.30
C ILE A 916 21.56 -20.59 14.79
N ALA A 917 22.77 -20.48 14.25
CA ALA A 917 23.22 -21.29 13.11
C ALA A 917 24.63 -21.86 13.36
N ILE A 918 24.97 -22.09 14.64
CA ILE A 918 26.08 -22.93 15.09
C ILE A 918 25.59 -23.69 16.32
N HIS A 919 24.62 -24.59 16.12
CA HIS A 919 24.36 -25.69 17.06
C HIS A 919 23.93 -26.98 16.35
N SER A 920 24.14 -27.08 15.04
CA SER A 920 23.85 -28.30 14.26
C SER A 920 25.05 -28.82 13.47
N ILE A 921 26.26 -28.33 13.78
CA ILE A 921 27.52 -28.97 13.42
C ILE A 921 28.47 -28.76 14.61
N PHE A 922 28.26 -29.51 15.69
CA PHE A 922 29.31 -29.92 16.64
C PHE A 922 28.68 -30.96 17.57
N ASP A 923 28.31 -32.09 16.98
CA ASP A 923 28.06 -33.34 17.72
C ASP A 923 28.84 -34.49 17.05
N ILE A 924 30.03 -34.18 16.53
CA ILE A 924 31.10 -35.14 16.26
C ILE A 924 32.42 -34.46 16.59
N THR A 925 32.78 -34.39 17.86
CA THR A 925 34.11 -34.80 18.38
C THR A 925 34.13 -34.67 19.90
N LEU A 926 33.84 -35.79 20.57
CA LEU A 926 34.55 -36.17 21.78
C LEU A 926 36.05 -36.16 21.47
N SER A 927 36.83 -35.32 22.16
CA SER A 927 38.22 -35.62 22.53
C SER A 927 38.82 -34.51 23.42
N ALA A 928 39.11 -34.90 24.66
CA ALA A 928 40.20 -34.45 25.54
C ALA A 928 40.06 -33.13 26.35
N ASN A 929 39.95 -33.35 27.68
CA ASN A 929 40.72 -32.75 28.79
C ASN A 929 40.71 -31.20 28.94
N THR A 930 40.33 -30.58 30.07
CA THR A 930 40.80 -30.81 31.44
C THR A 930 39.82 -30.28 32.52
N ASN A 931 40.09 -30.69 33.77
CA ASN A 931 39.34 -30.57 35.02
C ASN A 931 39.11 -29.14 35.58
N ASP A 932 37.92 -28.93 36.16
CA ASP A 932 37.64 -28.51 37.57
C ASP A 932 36.43 -27.53 37.70
N PRO A 933 35.43 -27.76 38.58
CA PRO A 933 34.24 -26.92 38.70
C PRO A 933 34.21 -26.08 40.00
N SER A 934 33.89 -24.78 39.94
CA SER A 934 33.33 -24.08 41.11
C SER A 934 32.30 -22.99 40.74
N PRO A 935 31.11 -22.96 41.41
CA PRO A 935 29.99 -22.06 41.09
C PRO A 935 29.99 -20.75 41.92
N PHE A 936 31.15 -20.20 42.28
CA PHE A 936 31.22 -19.08 43.23
C PHE A 936 31.34 -17.67 42.62
N HIS A 937 31.49 -17.53 41.31
CA HIS A 937 31.74 -16.22 40.68
C HIS A 937 30.49 -15.48 40.14
N VAL A 938 29.32 -16.11 40.12
CA VAL A 938 28.10 -15.51 39.55
C VAL A 938 27.20 -14.84 40.61
N MET A 939 27.47 -15.05 41.90
CA MET A 939 26.56 -14.64 42.98
C MET A 939 26.88 -13.28 43.63
N MET A 940 28.04 -12.65 43.34
CA MET A 940 28.43 -11.36 43.94
C MET A 940 28.01 -10.10 43.17
N LEU A 941 27.66 -10.21 41.88
CA LEU A 941 27.34 -9.03 41.06
C LEU A 941 25.86 -8.57 41.12
N SER A 942 24.97 -9.32 41.81
CA SER A 942 23.54 -8.97 41.90
C SER A 942 23.15 -8.20 43.18
N ARG A 943 24.07 -8.02 44.14
CA ARG A 943 23.77 -7.40 45.44
C ARG A 943 24.10 -5.91 45.57
N HIS A 944 24.85 -5.31 44.65
CA HIS A 944 25.22 -3.88 44.71
C HIS A 944 24.34 -2.93 43.87
N VAL A 945 23.41 -3.45 43.06
CA VAL A 945 22.51 -2.64 42.22
C VAL A 945 21.09 -2.54 42.79
N ARG A 946 20.78 -3.28 43.86
CA ARG A 946 19.43 -3.34 44.48
C ARG A 946 19.20 -2.37 45.65
N THR A 947 20.18 -1.56 46.03
CA THR A 947 20.11 -0.69 47.21
C THR A 947 19.99 0.81 46.92
N SER A 948 20.05 1.24 45.65
CA SER A 948 19.97 2.68 45.29
C SER A 948 18.70 3.12 44.56
N LEU A 949 17.66 2.27 44.48
CA LEU A 949 16.36 2.61 43.84
C LEU A 949 15.15 2.50 44.79
N ARG A 950 15.40 2.61 46.11
CA ARG A 950 14.36 2.81 47.12
C ARG A 950 14.54 4.16 47.79
N LYS A 951 14.15 5.24 47.11
CA LYS A 951 13.70 6.50 47.71
C LYS A 951 13.12 7.38 46.60
N VAL A 952 11.95 7.95 46.90
CA VAL A 952 11.15 8.93 46.14
C VAL A 952 10.04 8.36 45.22
N LYS A 953 8.81 8.42 45.76
CA LYS A 953 7.49 8.59 45.11
C LYS A 953 6.69 9.53 46.05
N PRO A 954 5.54 10.13 45.67
CA PRO A 954 5.21 10.93 44.48
C PRO A 954 4.46 12.25 44.87
N THR A 955 4.28 13.24 43.98
CA THR A 955 3.09 14.14 43.99
C THR A 955 3.03 15.04 42.75
N LEU A 956 1.98 14.91 41.93
CA LEU A 956 1.38 16.00 41.17
C LEU A 956 -0.01 15.53 40.66
N ASN A 957 -1.05 15.97 41.37
CA ASN A 957 -2.47 15.83 41.00
C ASN A 957 -2.84 17.00 40.07
N ILE A 958 -3.58 16.74 38.99
CA ILE A 958 -4.29 17.77 38.21
C ILE A 958 -5.79 17.38 38.26
N PRO A 959 -6.70 18.26 38.75
CA PRO A 959 -8.11 17.91 38.90
C PRO A 959 -8.87 18.06 37.57
N SER A 960 -9.74 17.12 37.25
CA SER A 960 -10.74 17.23 36.17
C SER A 960 -12.01 17.90 36.72
N ARG A 961 -12.42 19.02 36.13
CA ARG A 961 -13.65 19.76 36.45
C ARG A 961 -14.91 18.94 36.10
N LEU A 962 -15.84 18.76 37.05
CA LEU A 962 -17.07 17.95 36.91
C LEU A 962 -18.27 18.82 36.49
N TYR A 963 -19.15 18.32 35.63
CA TYR A 963 -20.33 19.05 35.15
C TYR A 963 -21.49 18.11 34.81
N HIS A 964 -22.70 18.67 34.72
CA HIS A 964 -23.89 18.01 34.19
C HIS A 964 -24.64 18.92 33.20
N ASN A 965 -25.50 18.32 32.38
CA ASN A 965 -26.31 19.05 31.41
C ASN A 965 -27.57 19.61 32.08
N THR A 966 -27.89 20.87 31.80
CA THR A 966 -29.14 21.53 32.20
C THR A 966 -29.62 22.47 31.09
N VAL A 967 -30.71 23.19 31.32
CA VAL A 967 -31.27 24.16 30.38
C VAL A 967 -31.20 25.56 30.97
N ALA A 968 -30.74 26.51 30.16
CA ALA A 968 -30.75 27.93 30.51
C ALA A 968 -31.57 28.71 29.49
N LYS A 969 -32.22 29.77 29.94
CA LYS A 969 -33.02 30.64 29.09
C LYS A 969 -32.14 31.75 28.54
N PHE A 970 -31.97 31.77 27.23
CA PHE A 970 -31.22 32.83 26.56
C PHE A 970 -32.19 33.85 25.94
N THR A 971 -31.97 35.13 26.23
CA THR A 971 -32.77 36.23 25.67
C THR A 971 -31.87 37.19 24.91
N THR A 972 -32.20 37.42 23.64
CA THR A 972 -31.47 38.32 22.73
C THR A 972 -32.44 39.23 21.97
N ILE A 973 -31.93 40.22 21.25
CA ILE A 973 -32.74 41.16 20.48
C ILE A 973 -32.81 40.68 19.02
N ASP A 974 -34.01 40.60 18.45
CA ASP A 974 -34.21 40.25 17.05
C ASP A 974 -33.92 41.42 16.09
N SER A 975 -33.99 41.17 14.79
CA SER A 975 -33.72 42.18 13.77
C SER A 975 -34.68 43.38 13.78
N LYS A 976 -35.78 43.32 14.55
CA LYS A 976 -36.76 44.40 14.72
C LYS A 976 -36.60 45.15 16.05
N GLY A 977 -35.59 44.80 16.86
CA GLY A 977 -35.34 45.46 18.14
C GLY A 977 -36.15 44.91 19.31
N MET A 978 -36.85 43.78 19.14
CA MET A 978 -37.67 43.18 20.20
C MET A 978 -36.94 42.03 20.90
N PRO A 979 -37.08 41.88 22.24
CA PRO A 979 -36.45 40.77 22.95
C PRO A 979 -37.16 39.45 22.64
N VAL A 980 -36.39 38.44 22.24
CA VAL A 980 -36.83 37.08 21.96
C VAL A 980 -36.07 36.13 22.88
N SER A 981 -36.80 35.27 23.59
CA SER A 981 -36.23 34.26 24.49
C SER A 981 -36.45 32.85 23.96
N TYR A 982 -35.46 31.99 24.12
CA TYR A 982 -35.58 30.56 23.90
C TYR A 982 -34.71 29.79 24.90
N ASP A 983 -35.06 28.53 25.11
CA ASP A 983 -34.34 27.63 26.00
C ASP A 983 -33.20 26.94 25.24
N SER A 984 -32.01 26.89 25.86
CA SER A 984 -30.82 26.26 25.28
C SER A 984 -30.17 25.30 26.28
N GLY A 985 -29.68 24.17 25.77
CA GLY A 985 -28.94 23.21 26.58
C GLY A 985 -27.56 23.75 26.93
N ILE A 986 -27.22 23.73 28.22
CA ILE A 986 -25.92 24.16 28.73
C ILE A 986 -25.31 23.06 29.61
N MET A 987 -23.98 23.07 29.76
CA MET A 987 -23.31 22.29 30.79
C MET A 987 -23.00 23.20 31.96
N ILE A 988 -23.45 22.84 33.16
CA ILE A 988 -23.18 23.60 34.39
C ILE A 988 -22.29 22.77 35.31
N GLY A 989 -21.34 23.43 35.98
CA GLY A 989 -20.53 22.79 37.01
C GLY A 989 -21.42 22.19 38.12
N GLU A 990 -20.91 21.15 38.79
CA GLU A 990 -21.57 20.59 39.98
C GLU A 990 -21.75 21.65 41.09
N PRO A 991 -22.66 21.45 42.06
CA PRO A 991 -22.90 22.43 43.12
C PRO A 991 -21.61 22.88 43.82
N GLY A 992 -21.33 24.19 43.80
CA GLY A 992 -20.10 24.81 44.32
C GLY A 992 -19.05 25.15 43.26
N GLU A 993 -19.20 24.66 42.03
CA GLU A 993 -18.36 25.03 40.89
C GLU A 993 -18.84 26.32 40.22
N ASN A 994 -17.87 27.10 39.70
CA ASN A 994 -18.07 28.50 39.31
C ASN A 994 -18.07 28.72 37.79
N TYR A 995 -18.56 27.75 37.00
CA TYR A 995 -18.54 27.86 35.54
C TYR A 995 -19.71 27.17 34.84
N ILE A 996 -20.00 27.63 33.62
CA ILE A 996 -20.90 27.00 32.66
C ILE A 996 -20.26 26.93 31.27
N TYR A 997 -20.75 26.03 30.42
CA TYR A 997 -20.45 26.01 29.00
C TYR A 997 -21.73 26.21 28.20
N VAL A 998 -21.66 27.13 27.24
CA VAL A 998 -22.76 27.49 26.34
C VAL A 998 -22.36 27.23 24.89
N GLU A 999 -23.35 27.06 24.02
CA GLU A 999 -23.08 26.85 22.59
C GLU A 999 -22.33 28.06 21.99
N PRO A 1000 -21.43 27.84 21.01
CA PRO A 1000 -20.65 28.92 20.42
C PRO A 1000 -21.48 30.06 19.81
N ASP A 1001 -22.68 29.75 19.33
CA ASP A 1001 -23.58 30.75 18.75
C ASP A 1001 -24.13 31.72 19.80
N ILE A 1002 -24.32 31.28 21.05
CA ILE A 1002 -24.68 32.16 22.18
C ILE A 1002 -23.50 33.10 22.49
N GLY A 1003 -22.28 32.57 22.52
CA GLY A 1003 -21.07 33.37 22.75
C GLY A 1003 -20.85 34.44 21.67
N LYS A 1004 -21.04 34.09 20.39
CA LYS A 1004 -20.97 35.03 19.26
C LYS A 1004 -22.09 36.07 19.28
N ALA A 1005 -23.29 35.70 19.73
CA ALA A 1005 -24.39 36.65 19.87
C ALA A 1005 -24.07 37.72 20.94
N ILE A 1006 -23.48 37.31 22.06
CA ILE A 1006 -22.99 38.23 23.11
C ILE A 1006 -21.86 39.11 22.56
N GLU A 1007 -20.90 38.53 21.85
CA GLU A 1007 -19.80 39.26 21.21
C GLU A 1007 -20.29 40.35 20.26
N ARG A 1008 -21.23 40.02 19.36
CA ARG A 1008 -21.78 40.99 18.40
C ARG A 1008 -22.58 42.13 19.06
N ALA A 1009 -23.15 41.90 20.23
CA ALA A 1009 -23.87 42.93 20.96
C ALA A 1009 -22.91 43.88 21.71
N VAL A 1010 -21.80 43.34 22.24
CA VAL A 1010 -20.83 44.07 23.04
C VAL A 1010 -19.85 44.88 22.19
N ILE A 1011 -19.32 44.31 21.10
CA ILE A 1011 -18.28 44.94 20.26
C ILE A 1011 -18.68 46.33 19.72
N PRO A 1012 -19.90 46.56 19.18
CA PRO A 1012 -20.27 47.87 18.64
C PRO A 1012 -20.32 49.00 19.68
N GLN A 1013 -20.39 48.66 20.97
CA GLN A 1013 -20.36 49.64 22.07
C GLN A 1013 -18.96 49.89 22.62
N MET A 1014 -17.95 49.14 22.17
CA MET A 1014 -16.55 49.37 22.49
C MET A 1014 -15.98 50.46 21.55
N LYS A 1015 -15.23 51.43 22.09
CA LYS A 1015 -14.70 52.57 21.32
C LYS A 1015 -13.77 52.09 20.17
N PRO A 1016 -13.70 52.81 19.04
CA PRO A 1016 -13.07 52.33 17.79
C PRO A 1016 -11.55 52.14 17.83
N ASP A 1017 -10.87 52.57 18.89
CA ASP A 1017 -9.40 52.61 18.98
C ASP A 1017 -8.75 51.31 19.47
N ILE A 1018 -9.49 50.19 19.47
CA ILE A 1018 -8.98 48.92 19.96
C ILE A 1018 -9.21 47.83 18.91
N GLU A 1019 -8.20 47.57 18.08
CA GLU A 1019 -8.07 46.28 17.39
C GLU A 1019 -7.96 45.17 18.45
N THR A 1020 -9.10 44.62 18.89
CA THR A 1020 -9.15 43.50 19.81
C THR A 1020 -9.86 42.33 19.17
N HIS A 1021 -9.09 41.41 18.60
CA HIS A 1021 -9.47 40.01 18.60
C HIS A 1021 -9.18 39.42 19.99
N SER A 1022 -9.96 39.87 20.98
CA SER A 1022 -9.91 39.33 22.34
C SER A 1022 -10.72 38.04 22.38
N ASN A 1023 -10.07 36.91 22.65
CA ASN A 1023 -10.72 35.60 22.83
C ASN A 1023 -11.58 35.51 24.11
N THR A 1024 -11.78 36.62 24.82
CA THR A 1024 -12.54 36.72 26.06
C THR A 1024 -13.39 37.99 26.13
N LEU A 1025 -14.56 37.92 26.76
CA LEU A 1025 -15.43 39.05 27.05
C LEU A 1025 -15.77 39.10 28.53
N SER A 1026 -15.76 40.30 29.10
CA SER A 1026 -16.19 40.51 30.48
C SER A 1026 -17.71 40.49 30.55
N LEU A 1027 -18.23 39.71 31.49
CA LEU A 1027 -19.64 39.64 31.86
C LEU A 1027 -19.76 39.84 33.37
N GLN A 1028 -20.99 39.94 33.84
CA GLN A 1028 -21.32 39.92 35.26
C GLN A 1028 -22.43 38.89 35.49
N PHE A 1029 -22.37 38.21 36.63
CA PHE A 1029 -23.40 37.29 37.10
C PHE A 1029 -24.10 37.88 38.31
N ASN A 1030 -25.42 38.01 38.22
CA ASN A 1030 -26.27 38.45 39.32
C ASN A 1030 -26.78 37.25 40.10
N HIS A 1031 -26.40 37.11 41.36
CA HIS A 1031 -26.75 35.96 42.21
C HIS A 1031 -28.21 35.98 42.68
N ARG A 1032 -28.91 37.13 42.63
CA ARG A 1032 -30.34 37.22 42.98
C ARG A 1032 -31.25 36.88 41.81
N SER A 1033 -30.92 37.33 40.59
CA SER A 1033 -31.69 37.05 39.39
C SER A 1033 -31.15 35.88 38.56
N LEU A 1034 -30.06 35.25 39.02
CA LEU A 1034 -29.39 34.10 38.39
C LEU A 1034 -29.04 34.33 36.91
N CYS A 1035 -28.64 35.55 36.55
CA CYS A 1035 -28.43 35.91 35.15
C CYS A 1035 -27.04 36.44 34.85
N PHE A 1036 -26.50 36.03 33.70
CA PHE A 1036 -25.31 36.62 33.07
C PHE A 1036 -25.70 37.75 32.15
N THR A 1037 -25.10 38.92 32.35
CA THR A 1037 -25.30 40.13 31.54
C THR A 1037 -23.98 40.88 31.35
N HIS A 1038 -23.86 41.68 30.31
CA HIS A 1038 -22.76 42.65 30.20
C HIS A 1038 -23.07 43.91 31.02
N GLU A 1039 -22.05 44.55 31.59
CA GLU A 1039 -22.21 45.70 32.52
C GLU A 1039 -23.01 46.87 31.93
N SER A 1040 -22.86 47.10 30.61
CA SER A 1040 -23.49 48.23 29.90
C SER A 1040 -24.74 47.86 29.09
N LEU A 1041 -25.17 46.58 29.07
CA LEU A 1041 -26.23 46.09 28.18
C LEU A 1041 -27.29 45.28 28.92
N SER A 1042 -28.57 45.55 28.63
CA SER A 1042 -29.68 44.75 29.18
C SER A 1042 -29.85 43.38 28.50
N PHE A 1043 -29.40 43.26 27.24
CA PHE A 1043 -29.44 42.03 26.42
C PHE A 1043 -28.20 42.00 25.51
N PRO A 1044 -27.73 40.80 25.09
CA PRO A 1044 -28.26 39.47 25.41
C PRO A 1044 -27.92 39.01 26.83
N ARG A 1045 -28.80 38.20 27.42
CA ARG A 1045 -28.62 37.66 28.78
C ARG A 1045 -28.94 36.17 28.87
N ILE A 1046 -28.23 35.47 29.76
CA ILE A 1046 -28.43 34.04 30.04
C ILE A 1046 -28.98 33.90 31.45
N GLU A 1047 -30.20 33.37 31.60
CA GLU A 1047 -30.83 33.10 32.90
C GLU A 1047 -30.68 31.62 33.25
N LEU A 1048 -30.13 31.35 34.42
CA LEU A 1048 -29.95 30.00 34.96
C LEU A 1048 -31.10 29.62 35.87
N GLN A 1049 -31.37 28.31 35.95
CA GLN A 1049 -32.37 27.75 36.85
C GLN A 1049 -31.82 27.47 38.27
N GLN A 1050 -30.50 27.59 38.45
CA GLN A 1050 -29.80 27.34 39.71
C GLN A 1050 -28.62 28.30 39.91
N THR A 1051 -28.19 28.48 41.16
CA THR A 1051 -27.05 29.32 41.54
C THR A 1051 -25.70 28.70 41.15
N LEU A 1052 -24.71 29.57 40.93
CA LEU A 1052 -23.31 29.22 40.67
C LEU A 1052 -22.45 29.67 41.85
N GLY A 1053 -21.79 28.72 42.51
CA GLY A 1053 -20.93 28.99 43.67
C GLY A 1053 -21.65 29.44 44.95
N ASP A 1054 -20.85 29.57 46.03
CA ASP A 1054 -21.28 30.06 47.34
C ASP A 1054 -20.76 31.50 47.58
N SER A 1055 -21.22 32.48 46.79
CA SER A 1055 -20.84 33.88 46.96
C SER A 1055 -21.80 34.62 47.89
N LYS A 1056 -21.26 35.43 48.83
CA LYS A 1056 -22.05 36.34 49.69
C LYS A 1056 -22.31 37.71 49.05
N GLN A 1057 -21.87 37.92 47.81
CA GLN A 1057 -22.02 39.18 47.07
C GLN A 1057 -23.16 39.07 46.05
N ASP A 1058 -23.93 40.15 45.87
CA ASP A 1058 -25.09 40.16 44.96
C ASP A 1058 -24.69 40.06 43.47
N MET A 1059 -23.49 40.52 43.11
CA MET A 1059 -22.93 40.50 41.75
C MET A 1059 -21.52 39.89 41.77
N SER A 1060 -21.17 39.13 40.74
CA SER A 1060 -19.81 38.61 40.54
C SER A 1060 -19.33 38.85 39.11
N SER A 1061 -18.05 39.20 38.97
CA SER A 1061 -17.41 39.30 37.66
C SER A 1061 -17.38 37.92 37.01
N ALA A 1062 -17.67 37.86 35.72
CA ALA A 1062 -17.63 36.65 34.92
C ALA A 1062 -16.78 36.90 33.67
N THR A 1063 -16.11 35.86 33.19
CA THR A 1063 -15.37 35.91 31.94
C THR A 1063 -15.94 34.87 30.98
N LEU A 1064 -16.46 35.35 29.84
CA LEU A 1064 -16.82 34.50 28.71
C LEU A 1064 -15.60 34.26 27.86
N TRP A 1065 -15.24 33.00 27.67
CA TRP A 1065 -14.14 32.53 26.84
C TRP A 1065 -14.72 32.05 25.50
N LEU A 1066 -14.35 32.72 24.41
CA LEU A 1066 -14.88 32.48 23.07
C LEU A 1066 -14.16 31.35 22.31
N THR A 1067 -13.30 30.58 23.00
CA THR A 1067 -12.43 29.56 22.40
C THR A 1067 -12.92 28.14 22.68
N GLY A 1068 -13.06 27.33 21.62
CA GLY A 1068 -13.43 25.91 21.71
C GLY A 1068 -14.75 25.55 21.01
N ASN A 1069 -15.13 24.27 21.05
CA ASN A 1069 -16.42 23.79 20.49
C ASN A 1069 -17.64 24.19 21.35
N TRP A 1070 -17.39 24.62 22.60
CA TRP A 1070 -18.35 25.21 23.53
C TRP A 1070 -17.65 26.39 24.20
N ASN A 1071 -18.36 27.50 24.42
CA ASN A 1071 -17.81 28.70 25.02
C ASN A 1071 -17.98 28.62 26.55
N ALA A 1072 -16.89 28.71 27.30
CA ALA A 1072 -16.93 28.64 28.76
C ALA A 1072 -17.23 30.02 29.36
N ILE A 1073 -18.02 30.09 30.43
CA ILE A 1073 -18.19 31.28 31.25
C ILE A 1073 -17.76 30.93 32.66
N THR A 1074 -16.74 31.62 33.19
CA THR A 1074 -16.18 31.34 34.52
C THR A 1074 -16.27 32.56 35.44
N LEU A 1075 -16.71 32.37 36.69
CA LEU A 1075 -16.78 33.44 37.70
C LEU A 1075 -15.46 33.65 38.44
N ASP A 1076 -14.60 32.63 38.46
CA ASP A 1076 -13.31 32.66 39.14
C ASP A 1076 -12.18 33.23 38.28
N GLY A 1077 -12.49 33.63 37.04
CA GLY A 1077 -11.53 34.17 36.07
C GLY A 1077 -10.48 33.16 35.60
N THR A 1078 -10.60 31.89 36.02
CA THR A 1078 -9.65 30.85 35.61
C THR A 1078 -10.06 30.28 34.25
N PRO A 1079 -9.13 30.17 33.30
CA PRO A 1079 -9.37 29.43 32.06
C PRO A 1079 -9.38 27.93 32.36
N ASP A 1080 -10.28 27.18 31.73
CA ASP A 1080 -10.32 25.72 31.90
C ASP A 1080 -9.11 25.06 31.20
N VAL A 1081 -8.10 24.67 31.99
CA VAL A 1081 -6.88 24.00 31.48
C VAL A 1081 -7.14 22.51 31.15
N SER A 1082 -8.31 21.97 31.51
CA SER A 1082 -8.69 20.56 31.29
C SER A 1082 -9.10 20.27 29.84
N VAL A 1083 -9.36 21.31 29.04
CA VAL A 1083 -9.60 21.19 27.59
C VAL A 1083 -8.35 21.60 26.77
N VAL A 1084 -7.34 22.22 27.39
CA VAL A 1084 -6.11 22.63 26.70
C VAL A 1084 -5.18 21.45 26.39
N LEU A 1085 -5.23 20.34 27.13
CA LEU A 1085 -4.56 19.10 26.71
C LEU A 1085 -5.33 18.30 25.64
N LEU A 1086 -6.58 18.67 25.36
CA LEU A 1086 -7.36 18.21 24.21
C LEU A 1086 -7.22 19.16 23.00
N LEU A 1087 -6.47 20.25 23.14
CA LEU A 1087 -6.24 21.29 22.14
C LEU A 1087 -4.74 21.46 21.84
N MET A 1088 -4.09 20.38 21.39
CA MET A 1088 -2.94 20.49 20.48
C MET A 1088 -3.34 21.01 19.09
N MET A 1089 -4.26 21.98 19.03
CA MET A 1089 -4.55 22.75 17.84
C MET A 1089 -4.62 24.25 18.20
N SER A 1090 -3.55 24.94 17.78
CA SER A 1090 -3.38 26.38 17.44
C SER A 1090 -3.21 27.48 18.52
N ALA A 1091 -1.97 28.00 18.66
CA ALA A 1091 -1.55 29.42 18.71
C ALA A 1091 0.00 29.53 18.51
N PRO A 1092 0.61 30.69 18.14
CA PRO A 1092 1.76 30.78 17.24
C PRO A 1092 3.08 30.36 17.90
N CYS A 1093 3.64 29.26 17.40
CA CYS A 1093 4.98 28.82 17.74
C CYS A 1093 6.01 29.72 17.03
N PHE A 1094 6.95 30.34 17.76
CA PHE A 1094 8.14 30.92 17.15
C PHE A 1094 8.81 29.86 16.28
N ARG A 1095 8.83 30.08 14.97
CA ARG A 1095 9.39 29.12 14.02
C ARG A 1095 10.86 29.43 13.81
N PHE A 1096 11.71 28.75 14.57
CA PHE A 1096 13.16 28.85 14.40
C PHE A 1096 13.63 28.08 13.18
N LEU A 1097 14.58 28.66 12.46
CA LEU A 1097 15.25 27.96 11.37
C LEU A 1097 16.08 26.82 11.94
N THR A 1098 16.02 25.65 11.30
CA THR A 1098 16.86 24.49 11.61
C THR A 1098 18.20 24.59 10.89
N THR A 1099 19.22 23.89 11.38
CA THR A 1099 20.53 23.76 10.72
C THR A 1099 20.40 23.37 9.26
N THR A 1100 19.52 22.40 8.94
CA THR A 1100 19.26 21.96 7.57
C THR A 1100 18.64 23.04 6.70
N GLN A 1101 17.76 23.88 7.25
CA GLN A 1101 17.18 25.01 6.51
C GLN A 1101 18.23 26.07 6.18
N ILE A 1102 19.11 26.42 7.12
CA ILE A 1102 20.19 27.39 6.85
C ILE A 1102 21.21 26.83 5.85
N LEU A 1103 21.51 25.52 5.90
CA LEU A 1103 22.35 24.87 4.88
C LEU A 1103 21.73 24.93 3.48
N ARG A 1104 20.42 24.71 3.35
CA ARG A 1104 19.73 24.86 2.07
C ARG A 1104 19.74 26.31 1.59
N LEU A 1105 19.53 27.29 2.49
CA LEU A 1105 19.61 28.71 2.14
C LEU A 1105 21.01 29.07 1.62
N TYR A 1106 22.05 28.53 2.23
CA TYR A 1106 23.44 28.68 1.77
C TYR A 1106 23.67 28.04 0.39
N GLU A 1107 23.31 26.76 0.22
CA GLU A 1107 23.49 26.01 -1.04
C GLU A 1107 22.73 26.64 -2.22
N THR A 1108 21.56 27.23 -1.94
CA THR A 1108 20.70 27.82 -2.96
C THR A 1108 21.18 29.22 -3.37
N ASN A 1109 21.74 30.00 -2.44
CA ASN A 1109 21.99 31.42 -2.68
C ASN A 1109 23.48 31.81 -2.77
N ILE A 1110 24.42 31.03 -2.21
CA ILE A 1110 25.79 31.51 -1.92
C ILE A 1110 26.92 30.54 -2.33
N ILE A 1111 26.65 29.46 -3.10
CA ILE A 1111 27.58 28.48 -3.74
C ILE A 1111 27.50 27.06 -3.13
N ARG A 1112 27.65 26.02 -3.97
CA ARG A 1112 27.72 24.57 -3.61
C ARG A 1112 28.99 24.22 -2.81
N ALA A 1113 29.10 24.64 -1.56
CA ALA A 1113 30.14 24.19 -0.65
C ALA A 1113 29.55 23.71 0.68
N ARG A 1114 30.22 22.79 1.38
CA ARG A 1114 29.78 22.28 2.69
C ARG A 1114 30.34 23.16 3.82
N PRO A 1115 29.61 23.33 4.95
CA PRO A 1115 30.12 24.03 6.12
C PRO A 1115 31.42 23.37 6.59
N THR A 1116 32.43 24.19 6.87
CA THR A 1116 33.73 23.70 7.36
C THR A 1116 33.61 23.14 8.77
N GLN A 1117 32.68 23.65 9.58
CA GLN A 1117 32.48 23.23 10.97
C GLN A 1117 30.99 23.24 11.37
N MET A 1118 30.35 22.06 11.33
CA MET A 1118 28.90 21.91 11.56
C MET A 1118 28.47 22.33 12.98
N THR A 1119 29.32 22.11 13.97
CA THR A 1119 29.05 22.42 15.39
C THR A 1119 28.85 23.91 15.64
N TYR A 1120 29.53 24.78 14.90
CA TYR A 1120 29.38 26.23 14.99
C TYR A 1120 28.09 26.75 14.37
N LEU A 1121 27.58 26.06 13.34
CA LEU A 1121 26.28 26.35 12.76
C LEU A 1121 25.14 25.93 13.69
N GLU A 1122 25.24 24.73 14.28
CA GLU A 1122 24.27 24.23 15.26
C GLU A 1122 24.19 25.17 16.48
N SER A 1123 25.35 25.65 16.96
CA SER A 1123 25.41 26.66 18.03
C SER A 1123 24.72 27.97 17.65
N ALA A 1124 24.93 28.46 16.42
CA ALA A 1124 24.29 29.70 15.95
C ALA A 1124 22.76 29.57 15.85
N VAL A 1125 22.27 28.43 15.38
CA VAL A 1125 20.84 28.13 15.23
C VAL A 1125 20.14 27.95 16.59
N PHE A 1126 20.82 27.35 17.56
CA PHE A 1126 20.25 27.10 18.88
C PHE A 1126 20.21 28.34 19.77
N SER A 1127 21.09 29.32 19.51
CA SER A 1127 21.19 30.54 20.30
C SER A 1127 19.88 31.35 20.42
N PRO A 1128 19.12 31.65 19.35
CA PRO A 1128 17.85 32.36 19.48
C PRO A 1128 16.78 31.52 20.23
N GLN A 1129 16.79 30.20 20.09
CA GLN A 1129 15.88 29.31 20.84
C GLN A 1129 16.13 29.40 22.34
N GLN A 1130 17.40 29.42 22.74
CA GLN A 1130 17.79 29.59 24.14
C GLN A 1130 17.37 30.96 24.67
N HIS A 1131 17.64 32.05 23.93
CA HIS A 1131 17.25 33.38 24.38
C HIS A 1131 15.73 33.52 24.49
N LYS A 1132 14.95 32.89 23.60
CA LYS A 1132 13.50 32.78 23.74
C LYS A 1132 13.08 32.00 24.99
N ASN A 1133 13.77 30.92 25.31
CA ASN A 1133 13.51 30.18 26.56
C ASN A 1133 13.86 30.99 27.82
N TYR A 1134 14.76 31.97 27.71
CA TYR A 1134 15.10 32.93 28.77
C TYR A 1134 14.28 34.22 28.73
N GLY A 1135 13.18 34.26 27.96
CA GLY A 1135 12.21 35.36 27.96
C GLY A 1135 12.44 36.44 26.90
N GLN A 1136 13.23 36.18 25.86
CA GLN A 1136 13.33 37.08 24.71
C GLN A 1136 12.23 36.77 23.68
N ASP A 1137 11.20 37.61 23.66
CA ASP A 1137 10.03 37.45 22.78
C ASP A 1137 9.98 38.44 21.60
N ASP A 1138 11.02 39.25 21.40
CA ASP A 1138 11.12 40.12 20.23
C ASP A 1138 11.70 39.36 19.01
N PRO A 1139 10.93 39.13 17.92
CA PRO A 1139 11.40 38.43 16.73
C PRO A 1139 12.59 39.15 16.07
N PHE A 1140 12.69 40.47 16.17
CA PHE A 1140 13.84 41.22 15.63
C PHE A 1140 15.10 40.98 16.45
N GLN A 1141 14.97 40.89 17.77
CA GLN A 1141 16.09 40.55 18.65
C GLN A 1141 16.57 39.12 18.40
N LEU A 1142 15.64 38.17 18.24
CA LEU A 1142 15.97 36.78 17.92
C LEU A 1142 16.61 36.65 16.53
N ALA A 1143 16.16 37.44 15.55
CA ALA A 1143 16.80 37.53 14.24
C ALA A 1143 18.22 38.13 14.33
N GLY A 1144 18.40 39.19 15.12
CA GLY A 1144 19.69 39.82 15.38
C GLY A 1144 20.69 38.84 16.00
N ILE A 1145 20.25 38.07 17.00
CA ILE A 1145 21.06 37.03 17.66
C ILE A 1145 21.47 35.94 16.66
N LEU A 1146 20.54 35.48 15.83
CA LEU A 1146 20.82 34.48 14.79
C LEU A 1146 21.89 34.99 13.81
N VAL A 1147 21.76 36.24 13.33
CA VAL A 1147 22.69 36.87 12.38
C VAL A 1147 24.07 37.04 12.99
N GLN A 1148 24.13 37.61 14.20
CA GLN A 1148 25.40 37.85 14.89
C GLN A 1148 26.16 36.54 15.09
N LYS A 1149 25.47 35.45 15.46
CA LYS A 1149 26.10 34.13 15.64
C LYS A 1149 26.54 33.50 14.33
N ILE A 1150 25.78 33.63 13.24
CA ILE A 1150 26.22 33.11 11.93
C ILE A 1150 27.46 33.87 11.43
N ILE A 1151 27.50 35.20 11.60
CA ILE A 1151 28.64 36.02 11.15
C ILE A 1151 29.89 35.72 11.98
N LEU A 1152 29.78 35.73 13.32
CA LEU A 1152 30.94 35.63 14.21
C LEU A 1152 31.43 34.20 14.44
N ASN A 1153 30.56 33.19 14.32
CA ASN A 1153 30.98 31.79 14.49
C ASN A 1153 31.67 31.23 13.22
N HIS A 1154 31.63 31.95 12.10
CA HIS A 1154 32.20 31.54 10.80
C HIS A 1154 31.95 30.06 10.43
N PRO A 1155 30.70 29.56 10.42
CA PRO A 1155 30.39 28.17 10.08
C PRO A 1155 30.74 27.79 8.63
N PHE A 1156 30.90 28.77 7.73
CA PHE A 1156 31.26 28.59 6.33
C PHE A 1156 32.62 29.21 5.99
N GLN A 1157 33.31 28.65 4.99
CA GLN A 1157 34.61 29.16 4.53
C GLN A 1157 34.49 30.55 3.88
N ASP A 1158 33.42 30.78 3.11
CA ASP A 1158 33.03 32.09 2.57
C ASP A 1158 31.49 32.22 2.66
N GLY A 1159 30.97 33.43 2.55
CA GLY A 1159 29.54 33.68 2.41
C GLY A 1159 28.77 33.90 3.71
N ASN A 1160 29.39 33.79 4.90
CA ASN A 1160 28.71 33.90 6.20
C ASN A 1160 27.79 35.13 6.33
N LYS A 1161 28.25 36.32 5.89
CA LYS A 1161 27.45 37.56 5.92
C LYS A 1161 26.22 37.46 5.01
N ARG A 1162 26.39 36.93 3.79
CA ARG A 1162 25.28 36.70 2.85
C ARG A 1162 24.31 35.66 3.42
N THR A 1163 24.79 34.61 4.07
CA THR A 1163 23.97 33.54 4.65
C THR A 1163 23.14 34.07 5.81
N ALA A 1164 23.77 34.90 6.64
CA ALA A 1164 23.12 35.54 7.76
C ALA A 1164 21.99 36.46 7.28
N LEU A 1165 22.18 37.22 6.20
CA LEU A 1165 21.11 38.04 5.60
C LEU A 1165 19.92 37.21 5.13
N VAL A 1166 20.15 36.17 4.34
CA VAL A 1166 19.06 35.33 3.82
C VAL A 1166 18.35 34.60 4.96
N ALA A 1167 19.09 34.16 5.98
CA ALA A 1167 18.52 33.55 7.19
C ALA A 1167 17.69 34.56 8.01
N ALA A 1168 18.14 35.81 8.14
CA ALA A 1168 17.40 36.87 8.82
C ALA A 1168 16.09 37.18 8.10
N ASN A 1169 16.15 37.36 6.78
CA ASN A 1169 14.96 37.64 5.97
C ASN A 1169 13.95 36.50 6.09
N MET A 1170 14.38 35.25 5.92
CA MET A 1170 13.49 34.09 6.07
C MET A 1170 12.91 33.97 7.49
N PHE A 1171 13.74 34.18 8.53
CA PHE A 1171 13.27 34.12 9.91
C PHE A 1171 12.22 35.22 10.19
N LEU A 1172 12.46 36.45 9.73
CA LEU A 1172 11.50 37.54 9.90
C LEU A 1172 10.23 37.33 9.07
N GLN A 1173 10.33 36.75 7.87
CA GLN A 1173 9.16 36.43 7.03
C GLN A 1173 8.25 35.40 7.69
N LEU A 1174 8.84 34.40 8.37
CA LEU A 1174 8.08 33.44 9.18
C LEU A 1174 7.31 34.10 10.34
N HIS A 1175 7.68 35.33 10.72
CA HIS A 1175 7.05 36.10 11.78
C HIS A 1175 6.34 37.36 11.25
N GLY A 1176 6.04 37.40 9.94
CA GLY A 1176 5.20 38.44 9.33
C GLY A 1176 5.93 39.72 8.91
N TYR A 1177 7.25 39.67 8.74
CA TYR A 1177 8.06 40.83 8.39
C TYR A 1177 9.04 40.51 7.23
N GLN A 1178 9.29 41.45 6.34
CA GLN A 1178 10.16 41.26 5.17
C GLN A 1178 11.25 42.32 5.12
N LEU A 1179 12.52 41.89 5.04
CA LEU A 1179 13.67 42.79 4.90
C LEU A 1179 13.92 43.24 3.46
N ARG A 1180 13.40 42.51 2.45
CA ARG A 1180 13.53 42.82 1.02
C ARG A 1180 12.30 42.37 0.22
N GLU A 1181 11.74 43.24 -0.61
CA GLU A 1181 10.61 42.91 -1.52
C GLU A 1181 11.04 42.01 -2.69
N GLU A 1182 12.18 42.28 -3.34
CA GLU A 1182 12.78 41.43 -4.38
C GLU A 1182 14.29 41.20 -4.14
N LEU A 1183 14.82 40.03 -4.53
CA LEU A 1183 16.20 39.62 -4.22
C LEU A 1183 17.28 40.24 -5.14
N VAL A 1184 16.92 41.03 -6.16
CA VAL A 1184 17.81 41.34 -7.31
C VAL A 1184 17.92 42.82 -7.71
N THR A 1185 17.20 43.76 -7.09
CA THR A 1185 17.35 45.20 -7.40
C THR A 1185 18.22 45.91 -6.35
N SER A 1186 19.19 46.71 -6.81
CA SER A 1186 20.08 47.49 -5.95
C SER A 1186 19.36 48.74 -5.44
N ASP A 1187 18.73 48.62 -4.28
CA ASP A 1187 18.00 49.71 -3.63
C ASP A 1187 18.82 50.38 -2.51
N GLU A 1188 18.46 51.59 -2.10
CA GLU A 1188 19.20 52.38 -1.09
C GLU A 1188 19.26 51.67 0.28
N ASN A 1189 18.28 50.81 0.57
CA ASN A 1189 18.23 49.96 1.76
C ASN A 1189 19.24 48.79 1.73
N ASP A 1190 19.70 48.35 0.56
CA ASP A 1190 20.63 47.24 0.43
C ASP A 1190 22.06 47.61 0.84
N GLU A 1191 22.49 48.83 0.52
CA GLU A 1191 23.75 49.39 1.02
C GLU A 1191 23.71 49.52 2.55
N ARG A 1192 22.59 50.00 3.11
CA ARG A 1192 22.41 50.14 4.57
C ARG A 1192 22.42 48.79 5.30
N ILE A 1193 21.79 47.75 4.73
CA ILE A 1193 21.83 46.38 5.28
C ILE A 1193 23.24 45.80 5.20
N LYS A 1194 23.92 45.99 4.07
CA LYS A 1194 25.31 45.55 3.89
C LYS A 1194 26.20 46.18 4.95
N ASP A 1195 26.08 47.48 5.17
CA ASP A 1195 26.88 48.21 6.15
C ASP A 1195 26.58 47.76 7.59
N ALA A 1196 25.30 47.51 7.93
CA ALA A 1196 24.92 46.97 9.23
C ALA A 1196 25.51 45.56 9.49
N HIS A 1197 25.50 44.67 8.49
CA HIS A 1197 26.11 43.33 8.60
C HIS A 1197 27.64 43.40 8.68
N VAL A 1198 28.25 44.38 7.99
CA VAL A 1198 29.69 44.66 8.12
C VAL A 1198 30.02 45.18 9.52
N ALA A 1199 29.22 46.09 10.08
CA ALA A 1199 29.39 46.60 11.44
C ALA A 1199 29.29 45.49 12.51
N VAL A 1200 28.42 44.51 12.31
CA VAL A 1200 28.36 43.31 13.18
C VAL A 1200 29.61 42.43 12.99
N ALA A 1201 30.09 42.26 11.76
CA ALA A 1201 31.31 41.49 11.49
C ALA A 1201 32.57 42.14 12.07
N THR A 1202 32.63 43.48 12.12
CA THR A 1202 33.72 44.25 12.75
C THR A 1202 33.50 44.46 14.25
N ARG A 1203 32.44 43.89 14.84
CA ARG A 1203 32.03 44.03 16.25
C ARG A 1203 31.77 45.47 16.70
N GLN A 1204 31.45 46.34 15.77
CA GLN A 1204 30.98 47.69 16.05
C GLN A 1204 29.51 47.69 16.48
N TRP A 1205 28.72 46.74 15.98
CA TRP A 1205 27.31 46.55 16.33
C TRP A 1205 27.05 45.20 17.01
N ASP A 1206 26.16 45.19 17.98
CA ASP A 1206 25.63 43.98 18.61
C ASP A 1206 24.24 43.56 18.07
N ALA A 1207 23.69 42.46 18.59
CA ALA A 1207 22.39 41.94 18.15
C ALA A 1207 21.22 42.90 18.43
N GLU A 1208 21.31 43.74 19.46
CA GLU A 1208 20.26 44.67 19.85
C GLU A 1208 20.24 45.91 18.96
N GLN A 1209 21.42 46.42 18.63
CA GLN A 1209 21.59 47.48 17.64
C GLN A 1209 21.16 47.02 16.25
N LEU A 1210 21.50 45.77 15.86
CA LEU A 1210 21.05 45.19 14.60
C LEU A 1210 19.53 44.98 14.57
N ALA A 1211 18.92 44.52 15.67
CA ALA A 1211 17.47 44.36 15.77
C ALA A 1211 16.74 45.70 15.67
N SER A 1212 17.25 46.73 16.34
CA SER A 1212 16.73 48.09 16.26
C SER A 1212 16.82 48.62 14.83
N PHE A 1213 17.93 48.37 14.13
CA PHE A 1213 18.07 48.72 12.72
C PHE A 1213 17.06 47.98 11.85
N TYR A 1214 16.88 46.67 11.99
CA TYR A 1214 15.88 45.92 11.23
C TYR A 1214 14.47 46.49 11.39
N LYS A 1215 14.08 46.89 12.61
CA LYS A 1215 12.77 47.54 12.84
C LYS A 1215 12.58 48.82 12.02
N THR A 1216 13.66 49.53 11.66
CA THR A 1216 13.58 50.77 10.87
C THR A 1216 13.43 50.55 9.37
N ILE A 1217 13.74 49.35 8.86
CA ILE A 1217 13.79 49.07 7.42
C ILE A 1217 12.88 47.94 6.97
N VAL A 1218 12.28 47.20 7.90
CA VAL A 1218 11.43 46.05 7.58
C VAL A 1218 10.05 46.51 7.12
N THR A 1219 9.48 45.83 6.14
CA THR A 1219 8.06 45.96 5.78
C THR A 1219 7.25 44.85 6.45
N ARG A 1220 6.02 45.15 6.85
CA ARG A 1220 5.10 44.14 7.40
C ARG A 1220 4.40 43.43 6.24
N LEU A 1221 4.44 42.10 6.23
CA LEU A 1221 3.88 41.23 5.20
C LEU A 1221 2.36 41.11 5.26
#